data_AF-A0A6G0HS98-F1
#
_entry.id   AF-A0A6G0HS98-F1
#
_cell.length_a   1.000
_cell.length_b   1.000
_cell.length_c   1.000
_cell.angle_alpha   90.00
_cell.angle_beta   90.00
_cell.angle_gamma   90.00
#
_symmetry.space_group_name_H-M   'P 1'
#
loop_
_entity.id
_entity.type
_entity.pdbx_description
1 polymer ?
#
loop_
_entity_poly.entity_id
_entity_poly.type
_entity_poly.pdbx_seq_one_letter_code
_entity_poly.pdbx_strand_id
1 'polypeptide(L)'
;MTPDIGLKSPQKTVKVFRLPEFPPPLAYHYVQNYYSDMVAYLGKAINATPPEESALLARYHYLRGLVNTVSNRRLDALEDFQSLYKTDSDIFPSQMVKSLVDSLPELERSQTATRPELKRLISRLEEFVKCIQESGIVKDHGTIHRLFDALTVGHQKQVGPDLFRVFYTIWKETEAEAQEVCLPTSVLEHIEPSECVFKLSSSVKTSRGVGKIAMTQRRLFLLTDGRPGYVEVAQYRDLEEVKVSSAPFLLLRIPSLKLRVRGRKEAFEANLKTETELWNLMVKEMWAGRTMADQHKDPQYMQQALTNALLMDAVVGSLQSSKAIYAASKLAHFERIKMEVPMMVPKTTSETLKHKINPSLELAAPQPVDVLLYTPGQLWVSVSGGKVMVFDASSWSLTHTCHVGNARLNCMLGVDKDQVWMGSEDSVIYIISMVAMVCNRQLTEHRAEVTGLALDTEKYSQKVAYSCSAEGSVMVWDISTLQVKRHFRLSCDRLQSVFSCNGTLWCCSRDNIMEVWRTGSVKHRLNLPEQQKGSLATFSYVLLLPEVEELWSVCKDSGEVCIWHMKDTSKPFHRVALQDCTGCYCMIKVKNQVWVGGVGRSSTKGKIYIVDMERYQVLKELHGHNDMVTALCSAEDRYVLSGAGKHDGKIAIWKVE
;
A
#
# COMPACT_ATOMS: atom_id res chain seq x y z
N MET A 1 -50.45 45.83 -24.34
CA MET A 1 -49.00 45.54 -24.37
C MET A 1 -48.35 46.34 -23.25
N THR A 2 -47.98 45.63 -22.18
CA THR A 2 -47.10 46.09 -21.10
C THR A 2 -46.21 44.89 -20.81
N PRO A 3 -44.88 44.98 -20.98
CA PRO A 3 -44.01 43.82 -20.87
C PRO A 3 -43.70 43.52 -19.40
N ASP A 4 -43.81 42.24 -19.04
CA ASP A 4 -43.38 41.64 -17.78
C ASP A 4 -41.88 41.87 -17.56
N ILE A 5 -41.53 42.53 -16.46
CA ILE A 5 -40.16 42.70 -16.00
C ILE A 5 -39.75 41.43 -15.26
N GLY A 6 -39.00 40.56 -15.95
CA GLY A 6 -38.41 39.38 -15.35
C GLY A 6 -37.47 39.72 -14.18
N LEU A 7 -37.69 39.08 -13.03
CA LEU A 7 -36.76 39.06 -11.91
C LEU A 7 -35.42 38.46 -12.35
N LYS A 8 -34.41 39.31 -12.55
CA LYS A 8 -33.01 38.88 -12.65
C LYS A 8 -32.53 38.48 -11.26
N SER A 9 -32.15 37.22 -11.06
CA SER A 9 -31.41 36.81 -9.86
C SER A 9 -30.09 37.59 -9.77
N PRO A 10 -29.74 38.18 -8.61
CA PRO A 10 -28.47 38.89 -8.48
C PRO A 10 -27.30 37.89 -8.67
N GLN A 11 -26.36 38.23 -9.56
CA GLN A 11 -25.11 37.49 -9.71
C GLN A 11 -24.35 37.53 -8.37
N LYS A 12 -24.01 36.36 -7.80
CA LYS A 12 -23.18 36.30 -6.58
C LYS A 12 -21.85 37.01 -6.84
N THR A 13 -21.53 37.98 -6.00
CA THR A 13 -20.26 38.72 -6.06
C THR A 13 -19.09 37.75 -5.85
N VAL A 14 -18.13 37.74 -6.78
CA VAL A 14 -16.91 36.94 -6.66
C VAL A 14 -15.99 37.61 -5.66
N LYS A 15 -15.67 36.93 -4.55
CA LYS A 15 -14.68 37.41 -3.59
C LYS A 15 -13.27 36.96 -4.00
N VAL A 16 -12.35 37.92 -4.05
CA VAL A 16 -10.95 37.70 -4.44
C VAL A 16 -10.08 37.80 -3.20
N PHE A 17 -9.37 36.72 -2.88
CA PHE A 17 -8.34 36.69 -1.84
C PHE A 17 -6.96 36.83 -2.49
N ARG A 18 -6.18 37.83 -2.10
CA ARG A 18 -4.84 38.07 -2.66
C ARG A 18 -3.80 37.29 -1.88
N LEU A 19 -3.03 36.47 -2.60
CA LEU A 19 -1.90 35.73 -2.03
C LEU A 19 -0.70 36.67 -1.81
N PRO A 20 0.21 36.35 -0.86
CA PRO A 20 1.51 37.00 -0.79
C PRO A 20 2.26 36.91 -2.13
N GLU A 21 3.15 37.85 -2.39
CA GLU A 21 4.00 37.79 -3.57
C GLU A 21 4.89 36.54 -3.50
N PHE A 22 4.99 35.83 -4.63
CA PHE A 22 5.78 34.61 -4.69
C PHE A 22 7.27 35.00 -4.66
N PRO A 23 8.07 34.48 -3.71
CA PRO A 23 9.47 34.84 -3.63
C PRO A 23 10.25 34.27 -4.83
N PRO A 24 11.43 34.84 -5.18
CA PRO A 24 12.31 34.24 -6.17
C PRO A 24 12.65 32.80 -5.76
N PRO A 25 12.46 31.80 -6.64
CA PRO A 25 12.72 30.40 -6.29
C PRO A 25 14.23 30.25 -6.16
N LEU A 26 14.73 29.80 -4.98
CA LEU A 26 16.01 29.08 -4.75
C LEU A 26 16.49 29.02 -3.28
N ALA A 27 15.74 29.48 -2.27
CA ALA A 27 16.12 29.24 -0.87
C ALA A 27 14.94 28.83 0.04
N TYR A 28 15.16 27.80 0.85
CA TYR A 28 14.18 27.19 1.75
C TYR A 28 13.53 28.20 2.72
N HIS A 29 14.28 29.18 3.21
CA HIS A 29 13.77 30.20 4.15
C HIS A 29 12.74 31.15 3.52
N TYR A 30 12.86 31.49 2.24
CA TYR A 30 11.85 32.32 1.55
C TYR A 30 10.52 31.58 1.40
N VAL A 31 10.56 30.27 1.17
CA VAL A 31 9.37 29.42 1.09
C VAL A 31 8.66 29.32 2.45
N GLN A 32 9.42 29.18 3.55
CA GLN A 32 8.85 29.19 4.90
C GLN A 32 8.18 30.53 5.24
N ASN A 33 8.81 31.65 4.89
CA ASN A 33 8.24 32.98 5.10
C ASN A 33 6.95 33.17 4.29
N TYR A 34 6.93 32.72 3.04
CA TYR A 34 5.74 32.76 2.19
C TYR A 34 4.54 32.04 2.83
N TYR A 35 4.74 30.83 3.36
CA TYR A 35 3.66 30.12 4.05
C TYR A 35 3.26 30.80 5.35
N SER A 36 4.20 31.35 6.11
CA SER A 36 3.89 32.12 7.32
C SER A 36 3.04 33.36 7.02
N ASP A 37 3.36 34.09 5.94
CA ASP A 37 2.60 35.25 5.49
C ASP A 37 1.21 34.86 4.98
N MET A 38 1.09 33.75 4.25
CA MET A 38 -0.20 33.17 3.86
C MET A 38 -1.09 32.87 5.08
N VAL A 39 -0.53 32.22 6.11
CA VAL A 39 -1.27 31.91 7.35
C VAL A 39 -1.73 33.20 8.03
N ALA A 40 -0.87 34.22 8.10
CA ALA A 40 -1.22 35.51 8.69
C ALA A 40 -2.33 36.24 7.91
N TYR A 41 -2.28 36.23 6.57
CA TYR A 41 -3.29 36.88 5.73
C TYR A 41 -4.63 36.15 5.79
N LEU A 42 -4.61 34.81 5.78
CA LEU A 42 -5.82 34.01 5.98
C LEU A 42 -6.40 34.22 7.38
N GLY A 43 -5.56 34.34 8.41
CA GLY A 43 -6.01 34.69 9.77
C GLY A 43 -6.70 36.05 9.83
N LYS A 44 -6.16 37.07 9.16
CA LYS A 44 -6.82 38.39 9.05
C LYS A 44 -8.17 38.28 8.32
N ALA A 45 -8.25 37.50 7.24
CA ALA A 45 -9.48 37.32 6.50
C ALA A 45 -10.55 36.55 7.30
N ILE A 46 -10.18 35.53 8.06
CA ILE A 46 -11.07 34.80 8.98
C ILE A 46 -11.65 35.78 10.01
N ASN A 47 -10.81 36.58 10.66
CA ASN A 47 -11.25 37.53 11.68
C ASN A 47 -12.11 38.67 11.12
N ALA A 48 -11.91 39.05 9.85
CA ALA A 48 -12.68 40.09 9.18
C ALA A 48 -13.99 39.58 8.54
N THR A 49 -14.21 38.27 8.49
CA THR A 49 -15.40 37.69 7.87
C THR A 49 -16.51 37.50 8.91
N PRO A 50 -17.70 38.07 8.71
CA PRO A 50 -18.79 37.91 9.66
C PRO A 50 -19.31 36.46 9.68
N PRO A 51 -19.85 35.96 10.82
CA PRO A 51 -20.37 34.60 10.93
C PRO A 51 -21.49 34.25 9.95
N GLU A 52 -22.21 35.25 9.47
CA GLU A 52 -23.27 35.16 8.46
C GLU A 52 -22.75 34.67 7.10
N GLU A 53 -21.46 34.87 6.82
CA GLU A 53 -20.76 34.38 5.63
C GLU A 53 -20.06 33.04 5.88
N SER A 54 -20.78 32.10 6.51
CA SER A 54 -20.26 30.78 6.91
C SER A 54 -19.54 30.03 5.78
N ALA A 55 -20.12 30.02 4.57
CA ALA A 55 -19.50 29.34 3.42
C ALA A 55 -18.13 29.94 3.02
N LEU A 56 -17.94 31.26 3.19
CA LEU A 56 -16.65 31.89 2.93
C LEU A 56 -15.65 31.62 4.06
N LEU A 57 -16.11 31.73 5.31
CA LEU A 57 -15.33 31.44 6.50
C LEU A 57 -14.78 30.00 6.46
N ALA A 58 -15.60 29.05 6.03
CA ALA A 58 -15.19 27.67 5.82
C ALA A 58 -14.08 27.53 4.76
N ARG A 59 -14.19 28.21 3.62
CA ARG A 59 -13.13 28.18 2.60
C ARG A 59 -11.82 28.75 3.12
N TYR A 60 -11.86 29.77 3.96
CA TYR A 60 -10.64 30.29 4.61
C TYR A 60 -10.05 29.32 5.63
N HIS A 61 -10.86 28.67 6.46
CA HIS A 61 -10.38 27.61 7.36
C HIS A 61 -9.79 26.43 6.59
N TYR A 62 -10.41 26.01 5.49
CA TYR A 62 -9.87 24.97 4.62
C TYR A 62 -8.49 25.34 4.06
N LEU A 63 -8.36 26.54 3.50
CA LEU A 63 -7.10 27.03 2.94
C LEU A 63 -6.02 27.17 4.00
N ARG A 64 -6.34 27.71 5.19
CA ARG A 64 -5.36 27.88 6.27
C ARG A 64 -4.93 26.54 6.86
N GLY A 65 -5.86 25.61 7.02
CA GLY A 65 -5.57 24.23 7.43
C GLY A 65 -4.65 23.51 6.44
N LEU A 66 -4.85 23.68 5.14
CA LEU A 66 -3.95 23.15 4.11
C LEU A 66 -2.54 23.74 4.23
N VAL A 67 -2.41 25.06 4.35
CA VAL A 67 -1.11 25.73 4.48
C VAL A 67 -0.39 25.30 5.77
N ASN A 68 -1.12 25.18 6.89
CA ASN A 68 -0.56 24.68 8.15
C ASN A 68 -0.11 23.21 8.03
N THR A 69 -0.84 22.37 7.28
CA THR A 69 -0.46 20.98 7.01
C THR A 69 0.88 20.89 6.29
N VAL A 70 1.06 21.62 5.19
CA VAL A 70 2.32 21.61 4.41
C VAL A 70 3.47 22.28 5.16
N SER A 71 3.16 23.19 6.09
CA SER A 71 4.14 23.86 6.95
C SER A 71 4.51 23.06 8.21
N ASN A 72 4.03 21.81 8.33
CA ASN A 72 4.22 20.93 9.49
C ASN A 72 3.71 21.52 10.83
N ARG A 73 2.73 22.44 10.78
CA ARG A 73 2.02 22.99 11.95
C ARG A 73 0.76 22.18 12.22
N ARG A 74 0.95 20.95 12.72
CA ARG A 74 -0.10 19.91 12.77
C ARG A 74 -1.28 20.29 13.64
N LEU A 75 -1.02 20.83 14.84
CA LEU A 75 -2.07 21.24 15.77
C LEU A 75 -2.90 22.40 15.22
N ASP A 76 -2.26 23.42 14.63
CA ASP A 76 -2.95 24.56 14.02
C ASP A 76 -3.82 24.11 12.83
N ALA A 77 -3.32 23.15 12.03
CA ALA A 77 -4.10 22.55 10.95
C ALA A 77 -5.33 21.81 11.49
N LEU A 78 -5.18 21.04 12.58
CA LEU A 78 -6.31 20.34 13.20
C LEU A 78 -7.34 21.30 13.77
N GLU A 79 -6.93 22.43 14.37
CA GLU A 79 -7.85 23.47 14.84
C GLU A 79 -8.61 24.15 13.69
N ASP A 80 -7.92 24.43 12.59
CA ASP A 80 -8.55 24.96 11.38
C ASP A 80 -9.55 23.98 10.79
N PHE A 81 -9.21 22.70 10.71
CA PHE A 81 -10.14 21.68 10.24
C PHE A 81 -11.28 21.45 11.21
N GLN A 82 -11.07 21.58 12.51
CA GLN A 82 -12.13 21.50 13.50
C GLN A 82 -13.09 22.70 13.38
N SER A 83 -12.57 23.90 13.10
CA SER A 83 -13.37 25.10 12.82
C SER A 83 -14.13 24.95 11.51
N LEU A 84 -13.46 24.47 10.46
CA LEU A 84 -14.07 24.08 9.18
C LEU A 84 -15.22 23.09 9.38
N TYR A 85 -14.99 22.06 10.19
CA TYR A 85 -15.98 21.03 10.48
C TYR A 85 -17.25 21.61 11.11
N LYS A 86 -17.12 22.68 11.91
CA LYS A 86 -18.27 23.42 12.46
C LYS A 86 -18.97 24.30 11.41
N THR A 87 -18.22 24.86 10.45
CA THR A 87 -18.72 25.88 9.53
C THR A 87 -19.27 25.32 8.22
N ASP A 88 -18.50 24.52 7.49
CA ASP A 88 -18.92 23.84 6.26
C ASP A 88 -18.22 22.50 6.17
N SER A 89 -19.00 21.47 6.46
CA SER A 89 -18.49 20.12 6.55
C SER A 89 -18.36 19.45 5.18
N ASP A 90 -18.98 19.97 4.12
CA ASP A 90 -18.96 19.35 2.78
C ASP A 90 -17.56 19.39 2.15
N ILE A 91 -16.76 20.38 2.53
CA ILE A 91 -15.37 20.55 2.07
C ILE A 91 -14.33 20.04 3.07
N PHE A 92 -14.75 19.36 4.15
CA PHE A 92 -13.85 18.87 5.20
C PHE A 92 -12.90 17.75 4.69
N PRO A 93 -11.57 17.90 4.82
CA PRO A 93 -10.61 16.94 4.28
C PRO A 93 -10.33 15.79 5.27
N SER A 94 -11.27 14.84 5.39
CA SER A 94 -11.23 13.72 6.35
C SER A 94 -9.92 12.91 6.33
N GLN A 95 -9.43 12.55 5.14
CA GLN A 95 -8.19 11.79 4.98
C GLN A 95 -6.94 12.56 5.45
N MET A 96 -6.90 13.87 5.21
CA MET A 96 -5.78 14.71 5.61
C MET A 96 -5.75 14.90 7.13
N VAL A 97 -6.91 15.16 7.74
CA VAL A 97 -7.05 15.26 9.21
C VAL A 97 -6.55 13.98 9.86
N LYS A 98 -6.90 12.81 9.30
CA LYS A 98 -6.38 11.54 9.80
C LYS A 98 -4.85 11.44 9.66
N SER A 99 -4.30 11.71 8.48
CA SER A 99 -2.85 11.68 8.26
C SER A 99 -2.11 12.58 9.25
N LEU A 100 -2.70 13.74 9.57
CA LEU A 100 -2.18 14.64 10.59
C LEU A 100 -2.22 14.00 11.98
N VAL A 101 -3.37 13.44 12.40
CA VAL A 101 -3.54 12.75 13.69
C VAL A 101 -2.56 11.57 13.83
N ASP A 102 -2.45 10.74 12.79
CA ASP A 102 -1.53 9.59 12.76
C ASP A 102 -0.06 10.04 12.88
N SER A 103 0.27 11.21 12.31
CA SER A 103 1.61 11.79 12.36
C SER A 103 1.93 12.54 13.67
N LEU A 104 0.98 12.74 14.58
CA LEU A 104 1.22 13.47 15.84
C LEU A 104 2.24 12.73 16.72
N PRO A 105 3.34 13.38 17.14
CA PRO A 105 4.25 12.86 18.16
C PRO A 105 3.55 12.76 19.52
N GLU A 106 4.08 11.96 20.45
CA GLU A 106 3.48 11.72 21.77
C GLU A 106 3.21 13.00 22.57
N LEU A 107 4.11 13.99 22.45
CA LEU A 107 3.96 15.29 23.10
C LEU A 107 2.75 16.08 22.55
N GLU A 108 2.55 16.08 21.24
CA GLU A 108 1.40 16.75 20.61
C GLU A 108 0.10 15.98 20.84
N ARG A 109 0.15 14.64 20.88
CA ARG A 109 -1.01 13.80 21.24
C ARG A 109 -1.56 14.15 22.62
N SER A 110 -0.67 14.37 23.58
CA SER A 110 -1.02 14.82 24.93
C SER A 110 -1.68 16.20 24.92
N GLN A 111 -1.24 17.11 24.04
CA GLN A 111 -1.85 18.44 23.87
C GLN A 111 -3.23 18.40 23.18
N THR A 112 -3.46 17.47 22.23
CA THR A 112 -4.81 17.23 21.70
C THR A 112 -5.77 16.68 22.76
N ALA A 113 -5.27 15.88 23.71
CA ALA A 113 -6.09 15.30 24.77
C ALA A 113 -6.60 16.34 25.80
N THR A 114 -5.89 17.48 25.94
CA THR A 114 -6.30 18.60 26.80
C THR A 114 -7.25 19.58 26.10
N ARG A 115 -7.41 19.49 24.77
CA ARG A 115 -8.34 20.31 23.96
C ARG A 115 -9.64 19.53 23.72
N PRO A 116 -10.75 19.86 24.41
CA PRO A 116 -11.97 19.04 24.43
C PRO A 116 -12.61 18.88 23.05
N GLU A 117 -12.53 19.88 22.19
CA GLU A 117 -13.15 19.84 20.87
C GLU A 117 -12.37 18.98 19.86
N LEU A 118 -11.03 19.02 19.89
CA LEU A 118 -10.18 18.12 19.11
C LEU A 118 -10.32 16.67 19.61
N LYS A 119 -10.33 16.46 20.93
CA LYS A 119 -10.58 15.15 21.54
C LYS A 119 -11.91 14.55 21.08
N ARG A 120 -12.97 15.37 20.99
CA ARG A 120 -14.29 14.92 20.52
C ARG A 120 -14.30 14.55 19.04
N LEU A 121 -13.59 15.30 18.18
CA LEU A 121 -13.46 14.99 16.76
C LEU A 121 -12.72 13.66 16.54
N ILE A 122 -11.63 13.44 17.28
CA ILE A 122 -10.77 12.26 17.17
C ILE A 122 -11.46 11.01 17.74
N SER A 123 -11.96 11.07 18.98
CA SER A 123 -12.60 9.94 19.67
C SER A 123 -13.78 9.34 18.90
N ARG A 124 -14.61 10.19 18.29
CA ARG A 124 -15.78 9.71 17.52
C ARG A 124 -15.39 8.91 16.28
N LEU A 125 -14.32 9.31 15.62
CA LEU A 125 -13.83 8.61 14.44
C LEU A 125 -13.17 7.28 14.84
N GLU A 126 -12.41 7.29 15.92
CA GLU A 126 -11.77 6.09 16.50
C GLU A 126 -12.78 5.06 17.00
N GLU A 127 -13.84 5.50 17.69
CA GLU A 127 -14.93 4.63 18.14
C GLU A 127 -15.66 3.97 16.97
N PHE A 128 -16.00 4.74 15.93
CA PHE A 128 -16.64 4.19 14.73
C PHE A 128 -15.74 3.16 14.03
N VAL A 129 -14.45 3.46 13.89
CA VAL A 129 -13.47 2.53 13.30
C VAL A 129 -13.41 1.23 14.09
N LYS A 130 -13.29 1.33 15.41
CA LYS A 130 -13.25 0.17 16.30
C LYS A 130 -14.51 -0.68 16.17
N CYS A 131 -15.70 -0.07 16.21
CA CYS A 131 -16.97 -0.79 16.07
C CYS A 131 -17.08 -1.54 14.74
N ILE A 132 -16.69 -0.91 13.61
CA ILE A 132 -16.73 -1.57 12.30
C ILE A 132 -15.72 -2.75 12.24
N GLN A 133 -14.53 -2.58 12.81
CA GLN A 133 -13.52 -3.64 12.84
C GLN A 133 -13.94 -4.82 13.71
N GLU A 134 -14.47 -4.56 14.90
CA GLU A 134 -14.98 -5.58 15.82
C GLU A 134 -16.22 -6.30 15.26
N SER A 135 -17.02 -5.62 14.44
CA SER A 135 -18.17 -6.22 13.74
C SER A 135 -17.77 -7.17 12.59
N GLY A 136 -16.50 -7.15 12.18
CA GLY A 136 -15.99 -7.99 11.09
C GLY A 136 -16.39 -7.55 9.67
N ILE A 137 -17.08 -6.42 9.51
CA ILE A 137 -17.53 -5.92 8.19
C ILE A 137 -16.33 -5.53 7.33
N VAL A 138 -15.47 -4.61 7.82
CA VAL A 138 -14.29 -4.13 7.10
C VAL A 138 -13.15 -3.89 8.08
N LYS A 139 -11.95 -4.36 7.72
CA LYS A 139 -10.72 -4.09 8.47
C LYS A 139 -9.96 -2.86 7.97
N ASP A 140 -9.98 -2.62 6.65
CA ASP A 140 -9.25 -1.53 6.00
C ASP A 140 -9.75 -0.16 6.45
N HIS A 141 -8.90 0.57 7.16
CA HIS A 141 -9.23 1.89 7.69
C HIS A 141 -9.65 2.87 6.59
N GLY A 142 -9.00 2.87 5.42
CA GLY A 142 -9.33 3.79 4.34
C GLY A 142 -10.77 3.64 3.86
N THR A 143 -11.24 2.40 3.78
CA THR A 143 -12.62 2.05 3.43
C THR A 143 -13.59 2.42 4.55
N ILE A 144 -13.22 2.21 5.82
CA ILE A 144 -14.06 2.62 6.97
C ILE A 144 -14.25 4.14 7.01
N HIS A 145 -13.23 4.94 6.69
CA HIS A 145 -13.40 6.40 6.61
C HIS A 145 -14.35 6.82 5.50
N ARG A 146 -14.26 6.20 4.31
CA ARG A 146 -15.24 6.47 3.24
C ARG A 146 -16.66 6.05 3.64
N LEU A 147 -16.80 4.97 4.41
CA LEU A 147 -18.08 4.55 4.98
C LEU A 147 -18.61 5.57 5.99
N PHE A 148 -17.76 6.09 6.87
CA PHE A 148 -18.14 7.17 7.79
C PHE A 148 -18.61 8.41 7.02
N ASP A 149 -17.84 8.84 6.02
CA ASP A 149 -18.20 9.98 5.16
C ASP A 149 -19.52 9.74 4.42
N ALA A 150 -19.80 8.50 3.98
CA ALA A 150 -21.06 8.12 3.34
C ALA A 150 -22.25 8.16 4.31
N LEU A 151 -22.16 7.48 5.46
CA LEU A 151 -23.24 7.43 6.46
C LEU A 151 -23.57 8.79 7.09
N THR A 152 -22.64 9.74 7.00
CA THR A 152 -22.81 11.07 7.57
C THR A 152 -23.35 12.11 6.59
N VAL A 153 -23.55 11.77 5.32
CA VAL A 153 -24.12 12.68 4.31
C VAL A 153 -25.53 13.11 4.73
N GLY A 154 -25.71 14.42 4.96
CA GLY A 154 -27.01 15.00 5.34
C GLY A 154 -27.35 14.87 6.83
N HIS A 155 -26.43 14.39 7.66
CA HIS A 155 -26.57 14.32 9.13
C HIS A 155 -25.49 15.17 9.83
N GLN A 156 -25.61 15.39 11.15
CA GLN A 156 -24.62 16.12 11.97
C GLN A 156 -23.28 15.37 12.16
N LYS A 157 -22.81 14.71 11.10
CA LYS A 157 -21.60 13.92 11.01
C LYS A 157 -21.30 13.04 12.22
N GLN A 158 -22.34 12.35 12.65
CA GLN A 158 -22.29 11.33 13.69
C GLN A 158 -23.09 10.14 13.18
N VAL A 159 -22.50 8.96 13.32
CA VAL A 159 -23.25 7.71 13.16
C VAL A 159 -23.84 7.39 14.53
N GLY A 160 -25.10 7.76 14.73
CA GLY A 160 -25.81 7.43 15.96
C GLY A 160 -26.05 5.92 16.08
N PRO A 161 -26.28 5.38 17.29
CA PRO A 161 -26.53 3.96 17.50
C PRO A 161 -27.67 3.39 16.66
N ASP A 162 -28.74 4.17 16.45
CA ASP A 162 -29.86 3.73 15.62
C ASP A 162 -29.49 3.60 14.14
N LEU A 163 -28.75 4.57 13.59
CA LEU A 163 -28.29 4.50 12.19
C LEU A 163 -27.32 3.32 12.01
N PHE A 164 -26.41 3.11 12.96
CA PHE A 164 -25.50 1.96 12.93
C PHE A 164 -26.27 0.64 13.01
N ARG A 165 -27.29 0.55 13.86
CA ARG A 165 -28.15 -0.64 13.98
C ARG A 165 -28.81 -0.96 12.65
N VAL A 166 -29.45 0.03 12.01
CA VAL A 166 -30.10 -0.16 10.70
C VAL A 166 -29.09 -0.60 9.64
N PHE A 167 -27.93 0.06 9.57
CA PHE A 167 -26.85 -0.31 8.66
C PHE A 167 -26.37 -1.74 8.86
N TYR A 168 -26.11 -2.13 10.11
CA TYR A 168 -25.64 -3.46 10.45
C TYR A 168 -26.69 -4.53 10.15
N THR A 169 -27.96 -4.25 10.43
CA THR A 169 -29.08 -5.15 10.08
C THR A 169 -29.15 -5.38 8.58
N ILE A 170 -29.12 -4.33 7.76
CA ILE A 170 -29.19 -4.47 6.30
C ILE A 170 -27.98 -5.22 5.75
N TRP A 171 -26.78 -4.96 6.28
CA TRP A 171 -25.59 -5.73 5.93
C TRP A 171 -25.78 -7.23 6.17
N LYS A 172 -26.33 -7.59 7.34
CA LYS A 172 -26.57 -9.00 7.72
C LYS A 172 -27.71 -9.65 6.96
N GLU A 173 -28.77 -8.90 6.66
CA GLU A 173 -29.87 -9.38 5.81
C GLU A 173 -29.40 -9.68 4.38
N THR A 174 -28.59 -8.79 3.79
CA THR A 174 -28.00 -9.02 2.46
C THR A 174 -27.06 -10.23 2.46
N GLU A 175 -26.25 -10.39 3.52
CA GLU A 175 -25.37 -11.56 3.69
C GLU A 175 -26.18 -12.87 3.79
N ALA A 176 -27.26 -12.88 4.59
CA ALA A 176 -28.14 -14.04 4.74
C ALA A 176 -28.88 -14.37 3.43
N GLU A 177 -29.45 -13.37 2.73
CA GLU A 177 -30.15 -13.60 1.45
C GLU A 177 -29.21 -14.21 0.41
N ALA A 178 -27.95 -13.80 0.39
CA ALA A 178 -26.95 -14.32 -0.53
C ALA A 178 -26.48 -15.74 -0.16
N GLN A 179 -26.44 -16.10 1.13
CA GLN A 179 -26.05 -17.44 1.59
C GLN A 179 -27.19 -18.47 1.45
N GLU A 180 -28.43 -18.05 1.67
CA GLU A 180 -29.61 -18.92 1.63
C GLU A 180 -30.15 -19.17 0.21
N VAL A 181 -29.57 -18.51 -0.81
CA VAL A 181 -30.03 -18.65 -2.19
C VAL A 181 -29.84 -20.07 -2.70
N CYS A 182 -30.96 -20.71 -3.04
CA CYS A 182 -30.94 -22.02 -3.68
C CYS A 182 -30.56 -21.87 -5.16
N LEU A 183 -29.28 -22.11 -5.47
CA LEU A 183 -28.80 -22.08 -6.85
C LEU A 183 -29.30 -23.32 -7.62
N PRO A 184 -29.85 -23.16 -8.84
CA PRO A 184 -30.21 -24.28 -9.69
C PRO A 184 -29.01 -25.21 -9.95
N THR A 185 -29.24 -26.51 -10.12
CA THR A 185 -28.17 -27.50 -10.37
C THR A 185 -27.29 -27.11 -11.57
N SER A 186 -27.89 -26.54 -12.61
CA SER A 186 -27.18 -26.04 -13.78
C SER A 186 -26.20 -24.91 -13.47
N VAL A 187 -26.45 -24.11 -12.43
CA VAL A 187 -25.49 -23.10 -11.95
C VAL A 187 -24.38 -23.77 -11.18
N LEU A 188 -24.70 -24.72 -10.29
CA LEU A 188 -23.72 -25.45 -9.48
C LEU A 188 -22.69 -26.22 -10.32
N GLU A 189 -23.08 -26.70 -11.51
CA GLU A 189 -22.18 -27.34 -12.46
C GLU A 189 -21.18 -26.37 -13.13
N HIS A 190 -21.49 -25.08 -13.19
CA HIS A 190 -20.72 -24.05 -13.91
C HIS A 190 -20.11 -22.98 -12.99
N ILE A 191 -20.40 -23.01 -11.69
CA ILE A 191 -19.84 -22.12 -10.69
C ILE A 191 -18.57 -22.79 -10.12
N GLU A 192 -17.50 -22.02 -9.97
CA GLU A 192 -16.31 -22.57 -9.33
C GLU A 192 -16.54 -22.78 -7.83
N PRO A 193 -15.88 -23.76 -7.18
CA PRO A 193 -16.03 -23.99 -5.73
C PRO A 193 -15.69 -22.77 -4.87
N SER A 194 -14.92 -21.82 -5.41
CA SER A 194 -14.56 -20.57 -4.72
C SER A 194 -15.48 -19.39 -5.04
N GLU A 195 -16.40 -19.53 -6.01
CA GLU A 195 -17.31 -18.47 -6.47
C GLU A 195 -18.62 -18.50 -5.68
N CYS A 196 -19.00 -17.35 -5.10
CA CYS A 196 -20.17 -17.23 -4.23
C CYS A 196 -21.06 -16.07 -4.68
N VAL A 197 -22.37 -16.17 -4.41
CA VAL A 197 -23.28 -15.03 -4.51
C VAL A 197 -23.09 -14.12 -3.31
N PHE A 198 -23.06 -12.82 -3.54
CA PHE A 198 -22.91 -11.80 -2.51
C PHE A 198 -24.06 -10.78 -2.46
N LYS A 199 -24.79 -10.61 -3.57
CA LYS A 199 -25.96 -9.74 -3.63
C LYS A 199 -26.97 -10.25 -4.65
N LEU A 200 -28.25 -10.13 -4.31
CA LEU A 200 -29.37 -10.40 -5.20
C LEU A 200 -30.21 -9.13 -5.39
N SER A 201 -30.80 -8.97 -6.57
CA SER A 201 -31.82 -7.94 -6.81
C SER A 201 -33.20 -8.45 -6.40
N SER A 202 -34.16 -7.54 -6.32
CA SER A 202 -35.57 -7.93 -6.43
C SER A 202 -35.85 -8.64 -7.76
N SER A 203 -36.97 -9.38 -7.86
CA SER A 203 -37.35 -10.00 -9.13
C SER A 203 -37.77 -8.91 -10.13
N VAL A 204 -37.08 -8.87 -11.26
CA VAL A 204 -37.19 -7.80 -12.26
C VAL A 204 -37.38 -8.35 -13.66
N LYS A 205 -38.05 -7.54 -14.49
CA LYS A 205 -38.15 -7.81 -15.93
C LYS A 205 -36.85 -7.42 -16.61
N THR A 206 -36.28 -8.34 -17.37
CA THR A 206 -35.07 -8.10 -18.16
C THR A 206 -35.30 -8.46 -19.62
N SER A 207 -34.37 -8.03 -20.48
CA SER A 207 -34.23 -8.46 -21.88
C SER A 207 -34.10 -9.99 -22.06
N ARG A 208 -33.79 -10.74 -20.98
CA ARG A 208 -33.57 -12.20 -21.01
C ARG A 208 -34.54 -12.97 -20.13
N GLY A 209 -35.67 -12.37 -19.80
CA GLY A 209 -36.71 -12.99 -18.95
C GLY A 209 -36.87 -12.29 -17.60
N VAL A 210 -37.80 -12.81 -16.79
CA VAL A 210 -38.06 -12.35 -15.43
C VAL A 210 -37.22 -13.17 -14.45
N GLY A 211 -36.62 -12.50 -13.48
CA GLY A 211 -35.77 -13.15 -12.49
C GLY A 211 -35.01 -12.19 -11.59
N LYS A 212 -34.13 -12.73 -10.74
CA LYS A 212 -33.23 -11.97 -9.87
C LYS A 212 -31.84 -11.87 -10.48
N ILE A 213 -31.26 -10.68 -10.48
CA ILE A 213 -29.84 -10.50 -10.82
C ILE A 213 -29.02 -10.89 -9.60
N ALA A 214 -28.06 -11.79 -9.79
CA ALA A 214 -27.12 -12.21 -8.77
C ALA A 214 -25.72 -11.68 -9.10
N MET A 215 -25.06 -11.15 -8.07
CA MET A 215 -23.70 -10.65 -8.12
C MET A 215 -22.75 -11.62 -7.43
N THR A 216 -21.66 -11.97 -8.12
CA THR A 216 -20.53 -12.72 -7.55
C THR A 216 -19.27 -11.87 -7.58
N GLN A 217 -18.16 -12.38 -7.06
CA GLN A 217 -16.84 -11.75 -7.22
C GLN A 217 -16.28 -11.83 -8.65
N ARG A 218 -16.97 -12.45 -9.63
CA ARG A 218 -16.45 -12.65 -11.01
C ARG A 218 -17.36 -12.13 -12.10
N ARG A 219 -18.67 -12.28 -11.92
CA ARG A 219 -19.68 -12.05 -12.96
C ARG A 219 -21.05 -11.77 -12.38
N LEU A 220 -21.91 -11.28 -13.25
CA LEU A 220 -23.34 -11.14 -13.04
C LEU A 220 -24.06 -12.29 -13.76
N PHE A 221 -25.05 -12.89 -13.10
CA PHE A 221 -26.00 -13.79 -13.75
C PHE A 221 -27.43 -13.46 -13.35
N LEU A 222 -28.38 -13.90 -14.17
CA LEU A 222 -29.81 -13.77 -13.95
C LEU A 222 -30.34 -15.14 -13.53
N LEU A 223 -30.89 -15.26 -12.33
CA LEU A 223 -31.65 -16.42 -11.87
C LEU A 223 -33.08 -16.28 -12.37
N THR A 224 -33.47 -17.12 -13.33
CA THR A 224 -34.79 -17.03 -14.00
C THR A 224 -35.81 -17.94 -13.34
N ASP A 225 -37.07 -17.49 -13.25
CA ASP A 225 -38.16 -18.28 -12.64
C ASP A 225 -38.52 -19.57 -13.44
N GLY A 226 -37.98 -19.74 -14.66
CA GLY A 226 -38.19 -20.91 -15.53
C GLY A 226 -36.90 -21.58 -15.99
N ARG A 227 -37.00 -22.69 -16.75
CA ARG A 227 -35.83 -23.41 -17.31
C ARG A 227 -35.10 -22.55 -18.36
N PRO A 228 -33.75 -22.52 -18.40
CA PRO A 228 -32.78 -23.38 -17.69
C PRO A 228 -32.47 -22.95 -16.25
N GLY A 229 -33.18 -21.99 -15.67
CA GLY A 229 -33.01 -21.53 -14.28
C GLY A 229 -31.94 -20.46 -14.11
N TYR A 230 -31.08 -20.24 -15.12
CA TYR A 230 -30.07 -19.20 -15.08
C TYR A 230 -29.61 -18.72 -16.46
N VAL A 231 -29.08 -17.49 -16.50
CA VAL A 231 -28.43 -16.91 -17.69
C VAL A 231 -27.21 -16.09 -17.26
N GLU A 232 -26.03 -16.37 -17.83
CA GLU A 232 -24.86 -15.52 -17.60
C GLU A 232 -25.01 -14.16 -18.30
N VAL A 233 -25.02 -13.10 -17.52
CA VAL A 233 -25.23 -11.72 -18.00
C VAL A 233 -23.92 -11.13 -18.50
N ALA A 234 -22.90 -11.07 -17.66
CA ALA A 234 -21.60 -10.50 -18.01
C ALA A 234 -20.52 -10.91 -17.01
N GLN A 235 -19.33 -11.27 -17.51
CA GLN A 235 -18.12 -11.24 -16.68
C GLN A 235 -17.62 -9.80 -16.58
N TYR A 236 -17.11 -9.38 -15.42
CA TYR A 236 -16.64 -8.00 -15.26
C TYR A 236 -15.52 -7.62 -16.24
N ARG A 237 -14.69 -8.60 -16.63
CA ARG A 237 -13.59 -8.39 -17.59
C ARG A 237 -14.05 -8.10 -19.01
N ASP A 238 -15.27 -8.54 -19.36
CA ASP A 238 -15.81 -8.42 -20.71
C ASP A 238 -16.79 -7.24 -20.85
N LEU A 239 -17.04 -6.50 -19.77
CA LEU A 239 -17.87 -5.30 -19.81
C LEU A 239 -17.20 -4.21 -20.65
N GLU A 240 -17.99 -3.58 -21.51
CA GLU A 240 -17.58 -2.43 -22.33
C GLU A 240 -18.33 -1.15 -21.96
N GLU A 241 -19.59 -1.27 -21.53
CA GLU A 241 -20.43 -0.14 -21.15
C GLU A 241 -21.39 -0.55 -20.04
N VAL A 242 -21.50 0.31 -19.03
CA VAL A 242 -22.48 0.22 -17.93
C VAL A 242 -23.14 1.59 -17.81
N LYS A 243 -24.46 1.66 -18.07
CA LYS A 243 -25.21 2.91 -17.98
C LYS A 243 -26.63 2.71 -17.51
N VAL A 244 -27.19 3.79 -16.97
CA VAL A 244 -28.62 3.92 -16.74
C VAL A 244 -29.29 4.35 -18.04
N SER A 245 -30.36 3.66 -18.39
CA SER A 245 -31.25 4.00 -19.49
C SER A 245 -32.69 4.12 -18.98
N SER A 246 -33.61 4.44 -19.87
CA SER A 246 -35.02 4.50 -19.55
C SER A 246 -35.80 3.75 -20.61
N ALA A 247 -36.44 2.66 -20.22
CA ALA A 247 -37.32 1.90 -21.09
C ALA A 247 -38.68 2.61 -21.18
N PRO A 248 -39.19 2.90 -22.39
CA PRO A 248 -40.53 3.45 -22.56
C PRO A 248 -41.57 2.37 -22.23
N PHE A 249 -42.47 2.66 -21.30
CA PHE A 249 -43.63 1.83 -20.99
C PHE A 249 -44.88 2.69 -20.95
N LEU A 250 -45.66 2.68 -22.04
CA LEU A 250 -46.79 3.59 -22.26
C LEU A 250 -46.32 5.06 -22.11
N LEU A 251 -46.88 5.79 -21.13
CA LEU A 251 -46.51 7.18 -20.80
C LEU A 251 -45.40 7.29 -19.74
N LEU A 252 -44.94 6.17 -19.17
CA LEU A 252 -43.95 6.14 -18.10
C LEU A 252 -42.56 5.79 -18.65
N ARG A 253 -41.52 6.40 -18.06
CA ARG A 253 -40.12 6.02 -18.28
C ARG A 253 -39.65 5.23 -17.07
N ILE A 254 -39.37 3.94 -17.27
CA ILE A 254 -38.88 3.07 -16.20
C ILE A 254 -37.35 3.08 -16.25
N PRO A 255 -36.65 3.47 -15.17
CA PRO A 255 -35.21 3.35 -15.09
C PRO A 255 -34.77 1.90 -15.30
N SER A 256 -33.80 1.71 -16.18
CA SER A 256 -33.24 0.41 -16.54
C SER A 256 -31.71 0.43 -16.51
N LEU A 257 -31.10 -0.66 -16.04
CA LEU A 257 -29.65 -0.87 -16.14
C LEU A 257 -29.35 -1.52 -17.48
N LYS A 258 -28.44 -0.91 -18.25
CA LYS A 258 -28.00 -1.40 -19.55
C LYS A 258 -26.51 -1.76 -19.52
N LEU A 259 -26.22 -3.01 -19.87
CA LEU A 259 -24.86 -3.59 -19.89
C LEU A 259 -24.50 -4.03 -21.31
N ARG A 260 -23.36 -3.53 -21.82
CA ARG A 260 -22.78 -4.00 -23.09
C ARG A 260 -21.56 -4.86 -22.79
N VAL A 261 -21.51 -6.03 -23.43
CA VAL A 261 -20.46 -7.04 -23.23
C VAL A 261 -19.74 -7.27 -24.55
N ARG A 262 -18.41 -7.33 -24.50
CA ARG A 262 -17.55 -7.60 -25.64
C ARG A 262 -17.97 -8.89 -26.34
N GLY A 263 -18.07 -8.83 -27.67
CA GLY A 263 -18.45 -9.97 -28.50
C GLY A 263 -19.95 -10.31 -28.51
N ARG A 264 -20.80 -9.62 -27.73
CA ARG A 264 -22.26 -9.78 -27.78
C ARG A 264 -22.90 -8.65 -28.58
N LYS A 265 -23.76 -8.98 -29.56
CA LYS A 265 -24.47 -7.99 -30.39
C LYS A 265 -25.52 -7.21 -29.60
N GLU A 266 -26.24 -7.88 -28.72
CA GLU A 266 -27.32 -7.28 -27.93
C GLU A 266 -26.86 -6.94 -26.52
N ALA A 267 -27.23 -5.73 -26.06
CA ALA A 267 -27.01 -5.30 -24.69
C ALA A 267 -28.03 -5.97 -23.76
N PHE A 268 -27.60 -6.31 -22.54
CA PHE A 268 -28.51 -6.75 -21.50
C PHE A 268 -29.17 -5.53 -20.86
N GLU A 269 -30.50 -5.56 -20.75
CA GLU A 269 -31.29 -4.53 -20.08
C GLU A 269 -32.14 -5.11 -18.95
N ALA A 270 -32.14 -4.47 -17.79
CA ALA A 270 -32.92 -4.87 -16.61
C ALA A 270 -33.65 -3.69 -15.96
N ASN A 271 -34.95 -3.84 -15.74
CA ASN A 271 -35.83 -2.80 -15.21
C ASN A 271 -35.84 -2.82 -13.68
N LEU A 272 -34.82 -2.23 -13.07
CA LEU A 272 -34.57 -2.23 -11.62
C LEU A 272 -35.31 -1.14 -10.84
N LYS A 273 -36.09 -0.28 -11.53
CA LYS A 273 -36.89 0.79 -10.90
C LYS A 273 -36.02 1.64 -9.96
N THR A 274 -36.34 1.65 -8.66
CA THR A 274 -35.63 2.42 -7.61
C THR A 274 -34.22 1.91 -7.32
N GLU A 275 -33.91 0.65 -7.62
CA GLU A 275 -32.59 0.06 -7.38
C GLU A 275 -31.60 0.34 -8.54
N THR A 276 -32.06 0.91 -9.65
CA THR A 276 -31.27 1.05 -10.90
C THR A 276 -29.96 1.81 -10.69
N GLU A 277 -30.01 2.94 -9.98
CA GLU A 277 -28.83 3.78 -9.73
C GLU A 277 -27.80 3.07 -8.83
N LEU A 278 -28.28 2.35 -7.82
CA LEU A 278 -27.42 1.59 -6.90
C LEU A 278 -26.74 0.43 -7.66
N TRP A 279 -27.48 -0.35 -8.45
CA TRP A 279 -26.87 -1.42 -9.26
C TRP A 279 -25.90 -0.88 -10.30
N ASN A 280 -26.19 0.26 -10.92
CA ASN A 280 -25.25 0.92 -11.82
C ASN A 280 -23.94 1.27 -11.11
N LEU A 281 -24.02 1.86 -9.91
CA LEU A 281 -22.85 2.20 -9.11
C LEU A 281 -22.03 0.96 -8.69
N MET A 282 -22.70 -0.07 -8.16
CA MET A 282 -22.03 -1.31 -7.73
C MET A 282 -21.37 -2.04 -8.90
N VAL A 283 -22.04 -2.15 -10.05
CA VAL A 283 -21.49 -2.83 -11.23
C VAL A 283 -20.30 -2.07 -11.81
N LYS A 284 -20.34 -0.74 -11.80
CA LYS A 284 -19.18 0.08 -12.22
C LYS A 284 -18.00 -0.05 -11.28
N GLU A 285 -18.22 -0.07 -9.96
CA GLU A 285 -17.16 -0.29 -8.98
C GLU A 285 -16.52 -1.66 -9.16
N MET A 286 -17.32 -2.73 -9.32
CA MET A 286 -16.82 -4.08 -9.60
C MET A 286 -16.04 -4.16 -10.92
N TRP A 287 -16.53 -3.49 -11.96
CA TRP A 287 -15.83 -3.41 -13.25
C TRP A 287 -14.51 -2.65 -13.16
N ALA A 288 -14.47 -1.54 -12.43
CA ALA A 288 -13.25 -0.79 -12.16
C ALA A 288 -12.27 -1.62 -11.33
N GLY A 289 -12.73 -2.31 -10.28
CA GLY A 289 -11.93 -3.24 -9.48
C GLY A 289 -11.31 -4.36 -10.33
N ARG A 290 -12.06 -4.94 -11.27
CA ARG A 290 -11.54 -5.97 -12.19
C ARG A 290 -10.46 -5.43 -13.10
N THR A 291 -10.68 -4.23 -13.63
CA THR A 291 -9.70 -3.53 -14.49
C THR A 291 -8.39 -3.32 -13.71
N MET A 292 -8.47 -2.83 -12.48
CA MET A 292 -7.31 -2.61 -11.61
C MET A 292 -6.62 -3.93 -11.24
N ALA A 293 -7.38 -4.97 -10.91
CA ALA A 293 -6.83 -6.29 -10.59
C ALA A 293 -6.02 -6.88 -11.76
N ASP A 294 -6.51 -6.72 -13.00
CA ASP A 294 -5.83 -7.20 -14.21
C ASP A 294 -4.59 -6.38 -14.56
N GLN A 295 -4.64 -5.06 -14.38
CA GLN A 295 -3.52 -4.15 -14.66
C GLN A 295 -2.38 -4.29 -13.64
N HIS A 296 -2.72 -4.41 -12.36
CA HIS A 296 -1.75 -4.49 -11.26
C HIS A 296 -1.40 -5.93 -10.84
N LYS A 297 -2.00 -6.94 -11.49
CA LYS A 297 -1.84 -8.38 -11.17
C LYS A 297 -2.08 -8.68 -9.69
N ASP A 298 -3.05 -8.00 -9.11
CA ASP A 298 -3.35 -8.02 -7.69
C ASP A 298 -4.83 -8.37 -7.48
N PRO A 299 -5.14 -9.61 -7.04
CA PRO A 299 -6.51 -10.05 -6.84
C PRO A 299 -7.28 -9.25 -5.78
N GLN A 300 -6.60 -8.54 -4.87
CA GLN A 300 -7.25 -7.85 -3.76
C GLN A 300 -8.15 -6.70 -4.20
N TYR A 301 -7.86 -6.09 -5.36
CA TYR A 301 -8.72 -5.06 -5.93
C TYR A 301 -10.16 -5.57 -6.14
N MET A 302 -10.34 -6.84 -6.50
CA MET A 302 -11.68 -7.43 -6.62
C MET A 302 -12.39 -7.59 -5.29
N GLN A 303 -11.66 -8.04 -4.27
CA GLN A 303 -12.23 -8.21 -2.93
C GLN A 303 -12.65 -6.85 -2.35
N GLN A 304 -11.80 -5.83 -2.50
CA GLN A 304 -12.11 -4.48 -2.04
C GLN A 304 -13.27 -3.85 -2.83
N ALA A 305 -13.36 -4.08 -4.15
CA ALA A 305 -14.46 -3.57 -4.97
C ALA A 305 -15.80 -4.20 -4.55
N LEU A 306 -15.79 -5.51 -4.25
CA LEU A 306 -16.95 -6.22 -3.74
C LEU A 306 -17.38 -5.67 -2.38
N THR A 307 -16.45 -5.50 -1.45
CA THR A 307 -16.74 -4.86 -0.16
C THR A 307 -17.32 -3.45 -0.36
N ASN A 308 -16.74 -2.62 -1.22
CA ASN A 308 -17.26 -1.29 -1.51
C ASN A 308 -18.70 -1.36 -2.05
N ALA A 309 -19.00 -2.28 -2.97
CA ALA A 309 -20.34 -2.47 -3.52
C ALA A 309 -21.37 -2.89 -2.44
N LEU A 310 -21.02 -3.84 -1.57
CA LEU A 310 -21.91 -4.27 -0.47
C LEU A 310 -22.12 -3.16 0.57
N LEU A 311 -21.09 -2.35 0.84
CA LEU A 311 -21.23 -1.17 1.70
C LEU A 311 -22.15 -0.12 1.08
N MET A 312 -22.11 0.09 -0.25
CA MET A 312 -23.04 0.99 -0.94
C MET A 312 -24.49 0.55 -0.74
N ASP A 313 -24.77 -0.75 -0.87
CA ASP A 313 -26.10 -1.33 -0.65
C ASP A 313 -26.61 -1.04 0.77
N ALA A 314 -25.79 -1.36 1.78
CA ALA A 314 -26.14 -1.11 3.17
C ALA A 314 -26.33 0.39 3.47
N VAL A 315 -25.48 1.28 2.92
CA VAL A 315 -25.64 2.74 3.08
C VAL A 315 -26.95 3.24 2.44
N VAL A 316 -27.27 2.81 1.22
CA VAL A 316 -28.49 3.24 0.53
C VAL A 316 -29.73 2.79 1.30
N GLY A 317 -29.74 1.54 1.75
CA GLY A 317 -30.84 0.99 2.55
C GLY A 317 -31.00 1.67 3.92
N SER A 318 -29.91 2.18 4.50
CA SER A 318 -29.92 2.83 5.82
C SER A 318 -30.41 4.26 5.80
N LEU A 319 -29.98 5.05 4.80
CA LEU A 319 -30.25 6.47 4.77
C LEU A 319 -31.66 6.80 4.24
N GLN A 320 -32.23 5.94 3.39
CA GLN A 320 -33.58 6.05 2.80
C GLN A 320 -33.98 7.48 2.37
N SER A 321 -32.99 8.29 1.94
CA SER A 321 -33.16 9.69 1.60
C SER A 321 -32.90 9.91 0.11
N SER A 322 -33.35 11.04 -0.43
CA SER A 322 -33.03 11.44 -1.80
C SER A 322 -31.52 11.61 -2.07
N LYS A 323 -30.70 11.70 -1.01
CA LYS A 323 -29.24 11.80 -1.08
C LYS A 323 -28.53 10.45 -0.91
N ALA A 324 -29.25 9.35 -0.72
CA ALA A 324 -28.65 8.04 -0.42
C ALA A 324 -27.69 7.53 -1.51
N ILE A 325 -28.04 7.71 -2.79
CA ILE A 325 -27.15 7.35 -3.92
C ILE A 325 -25.88 8.20 -3.93
N TYR A 326 -26.00 9.50 -3.65
CA TYR A 326 -24.84 10.39 -3.53
C TYR A 326 -23.96 10.05 -2.32
N ALA A 327 -24.55 9.61 -1.22
CA ALA A 327 -23.81 9.09 -0.08
C ALA A 327 -23.02 7.83 -0.44
N ALA A 328 -23.67 6.87 -1.10
CA ALA A 328 -23.03 5.64 -1.55
C ALA A 328 -21.92 5.89 -2.58
N SER A 329 -22.01 6.91 -3.44
CA SER A 329 -20.95 7.23 -4.41
C SER A 329 -19.62 7.63 -3.74
N LYS A 330 -19.62 8.04 -2.46
CA LYS A 330 -18.37 8.24 -1.69
C LYS A 330 -17.58 6.95 -1.48
N LEU A 331 -18.23 5.79 -1.58
CA LEU A 331 -17.61 4.47 -1.50
C LEU A 331 -17.10 3.96 -2.86
N ALA A 332 -17.46 4.60 -3.99
CA ALA A 332 -17.07 4.20 -5.35
C ALA A 332 -15.63 4.60 -5.66
N HIS A 333 -14.71 3.95 -4.96
CA HIS A 333 -13.31 4.33 -4.88
C HIS A 333 -12.58 4.07 -6.21
N PHE A 334 -12.77 2.89 -6.80
CA PHE A 334 -12.06 2.52 -8.02
C PHE A 334 -12.64 3.19 -9.25
N GLU A 335 -13.96 3.41 -9.30
CA GLU A 335 -14.55 4.24 -10.35
C GLU A 335 -13.94 5.64 -10.34
N ARG A 336 -13.83 6.26 -9.16
CA ARG A 336 -13.24 7.59 -9.01
C ARG A 336 -11.76 7.61 -9.41
N ILE A 337 -10.95 6.67 -8.95
CA ILE A 337 -9.52 6.58 -9.33
C ILE A 337 -9.38 6.44 -10.85
N LYS A 338 -10.18 5.58 -11.47
CA LYS A 338 -10.16 5.35 -12.92
C LYS A 338 -10.46 6.63 -13.71
N MET A 339 -11.30 7.53 -13.19
CA MET A 339 -11.65 8.80 -13.84
C MET A 339 -10.65 9.92 -13.55
N GLU A 340 -10.15 10.03 -12.32
CA GLU A 340 -9.28 11.14 -11.87
C GLU A 340 -7.82 10.96 -12.28
N VAL A 341 -7.31 9.72 -12.27
CA VAL A 341 -5.92 9.41 -12.58
C VAL A 341 -5.87 8.18 -13.48
N PRO A 342 -5.63 8.33 -14.79
CA PRO A 342 -5.32 7.19 -15.64
C PRO A 342 -4.02 6.55 -15.15
N MET A 343 -4.11 5.60 -14.22
CA MET A 343 -2.97 4.83 -13.74
C MET A 343 -2.57 3.85 -14.83
N MET A 344 -1.91 4.32 -15.88
CA MET A 344 -1.27 3.43 -16.85
C MET A 344 -0.02 2.85 -16.20
N VAL A 345 -0.10 1.57 -15.83
CA VAL A 345 1.08 0.77 -15.53
C VAL A 345 1.90 0.65 -16.82
N PRO A 346 3.19 1.02 -16.84
CA PRO A 346 4.02 0.89 -18.04
C PRO A 346 3.97 -0.55 -18.59
N LYS A 347 3.97 -0.69 -19.92
CA LYS A 347 3.86 -2.01 -20.58
C LYS A 347 4.97 -2.96 -20.11
N THR A 348 6.19 -2.44 -19.98
CA THR A 348 7.35 -3.16 -19.41
C THR A 348 7.05 -3.73 -18.03
N THR A 349 6.38 -2.96 -17.17
CA THR A 349 6.00 -3.39 -15.83
C THR A 349 4.90 -4.45 -15.88
N SER A 350 3.85 -4.27 -16.68
CA SER A 350 2.73 -5.22 -16.72
C SER A 350 3.07 -6.55 -17.40
N GLU A 351 4.04 -6.57 -18.33
CA GLU A 351 4.58 -7.79 -18.94
C GLU A 351 5.50 -8.56 -17.98
N THR A 352 6.31 -7.84 -17.20
CA THR A 352 7.27 -8.43 -16.25
C THR A 352 6.59 -8.87 -14.95
N LEU A 353 5.59 -8.13 -14.46
CA LEU A 353 4.86 -8.43 -13.23
C LEU A 353 3.96 -9.67 -13.44
N LYS A 354 4.21 -10.72 -12.66
CA LYS A 354 3.41 -11.95 -12.67
C LYS A 354 2.24 -11.87 -11.69
N HIS A 355 2.53 -11.45 -10.46
CA HIS A 355 1.57 -11.51 -9.36
C HIS A 355 1.95 -10.56 -8.22
N LYS A 356 0.99 -10.23 -7.36
CA LYS A 356 1.22 -9.57 -6.08
C LYS A 356 0.62 -10.34 -4.92
N ILE A 357 1.38 -10.41 -3.83
CA ILE A 357 0.96 -11.01 -2.56
C ILE A 357 0.85 -9.90 -1.51
N ASN A 358 -0.13 -9.99 -0.62
CA ASN A 358 -0.21 -9.12 0.55
C ASN A 358 0.00 -9.95 1.83
N PRO A 359 1.21 -9.91 2.42
CA PRO A 359 1.50 -10.58 3.69
C PRO A 359 0.66 -10.09 4.87
N SER A 360 0.12 -8.87 4.79
CA SER A 360 -0.63 -8.23 5.88
C SER A 360 -2.15 -8.40 5.75
N LEU A 361 -2.64 -9.33 4.92
CA LEU A 361 -4.08 -9.49 4.64
C LEU A 361 -4.93 -9.67 5.90
N GLU A 362 -4.42 -10.38 6.90
CA GLU A 362 -5.14 -10.65 8.15
C GLU A 362 -4.98 -9.54 9.20
N LEU A 363 -4.07 -8.59 8.97
CA LEU A 363 -3.71 -7.51 9.89
C LEU A 363 -4.55 -6.25 9.65
N ALA A 364 -4.68 -5.42 10.69
CA ALA A 364 -5.51 -4.21 10.65
C ALA A 364 -4.96 -3.09 9.75
N ALA A 365 -3.65 -3.13 9.46
CA ALA A 365 -2.97 -2.16 8.62
C ALA A 365 -1.81 -2.85 7.86
N PRO A 366 -1.46 -2.34 6.67
CA PRO A 366 -0.27 -2.80 5.95
C PRO A 366 0.98 -2.68 6.83
N GLN A 367 1.80 -3.73 6.81
CA GLN A 367 3.10 -3.77 7.49
C GLN A 367 4.22 -3.75 6.45
N PRO A 368 5.39 -3.15 6.78
CA PRO A 368 6.53 -3.20 5.89
C PRO A 368 6.99 -4.65 5.69
N VAL A 369 7.42 -4.96 4.47
CA VAL A 369 8.17 -6.19 4.20
C VAL A 369 9.62 -5.94 4.58
N ASP A 370 10.04 -6.50 5.70
CA ASP A 370 11.35 -6.23 6.27
C ASP A 370 12.45 -7.09 5.64
N VAL A 371 12.20 -8.39 5.50
CA VAL A 371 13.14 -9.36 4.94
C VAL A 371 12.40 -10.36 4.08
N LEU A 372 13.01 -10.72 2.94
CA LEU A 372 12.57 -11.81 2.08
C LEU A 372 13.67 -12.87 2.01
N LEU A 373 13.29 -14.13 2.20
CA LEU A 373 14.16 -15.28 1.98
C LEU A 373 13.41 -16.34 1.20
N TYR A 374 13.99 -16.75 0.08
CA TYR A 374 13.54 -17.93 -0.65
C TYR A 374 14.35 -19.14 -0.21
N THR A 375 13.64 -20.22 0.09
CA THR A 375 14.18 -21.56 0.27
C THR A 375 13.45 -22.49 -0.70
N PRO A 376 14.03 -23.62 -1.15
CA PRO A 376 13.37 -24.47 -2.14
C PRO A 376 11.92 -24.82 -1.76
N GLY A 377 10.97 -24.33 -2.57
CA GLY A 377 9.53 -24.51 -2.36
C GLY A 377 8.83 -23.50 -1.43
N GLN A 378 9.55 -22.66 -0.69
CA GLN A 378 8.97 -21.76 0.31
C GLN A 378 9.54 -20.34 0.24
N LEU A 379 8.64 -19.35 0.37
CA LEU A 379 8.99 -17.94 0.54
C LEU A 379 8.72 -17.51 1.98
N TRP A 380 9.78 -17.12 2.68
CA TRP A 380 9.75 -16.57 4.03
C TRP A 380 9.72 -15.05 3.96
N VAL A 381 8.79 -14.45 4.69
CA VAL A 381 8.54 -13.01 4.68
C VAL A 381 8.48 -12.53 6.12
N SER A 382 9.44 -11.72 6.58
CA SER A 382 9.22 -11.00 7.83
C SER A 382 8.42 -9.73 7.60
N VAL A 383 7.47 -9.53 8.49
CA VAL A 383 6.76 -8.26 8.67
C VAL A 383 7.05 -7.74 10.07
N SER A 384 6.56 -6.53 10.37
CA SER A 384 6.85 -5.88 11.65
C SER A 384 6.49 -6.72 12.88
N GLY A 385 7.29 -6.53 13.95
CA GLY A 385 7.02 -7.11 15.27
C GLY A 385 7.26 -8.62 15.37
N GLY A 386 8.31 -9.14 14.73
CA GLY A 386 8.73 -10.54 14.88
C GLY A 386 7.87 -11.56 14.13
N LYS A 387 6.86 -11.12 13.38
CA LYS A 387 5.98 -11.99 12.60
C LYS A 387 6.64 -12.42 11.30
N VAL A 388 6.53 -13.70 10.98
CA VAL A 388 7.05 -14.30 9.76
C VAL A 388 5.95 -15.09 9.07
N MET A 389 5.66 -14.71 7.83
CA MET A 389 4.67 -15.35 6.97
C MET A 389 5.39 -16.27 5.98
N VAL A 390 4.96 -17.53 5.87
CA VAL A 390 5.57 -18.53 4.98
C VAL A 390 4.59 -18.91 3.88
N PHE A 391 4.98 -18.63 2.64
CA PHE A 391 4.17 -18.89 1.45
C PHE A 391 4.71 -20.09 0.67
N ASP A 392 3.81 -20.89 0.12
CA ASP A 392 4.17 -21.90 -0.86
C ASP A 392 4.59 -21.23 -2.17
N ALA A 393 5.76 -21.61 -2.72
CA ALA A 393 6.31 -20.97 -3.91
C ALA A 393 5.61 -21.37 -5.22
N SER A 394 4.81 -22.44 -5.21
CA SER A 394 4.08 -22.91 -6.40
C SER A 394 2.72 -22.20 -6.54
N SER A 395 2.00 -22.03 -5.44
CA SER A 395 0.66 -21.43 -5.40
C SER A 395 0.65 -19.98 -4.92
N TRP A 396 1.69 -19.52 -4.24
CA TRP A 396 1.75 -18.24 -3.51
C TRP A 396 0.71 -18.11 -2.39
N SER A 397 0.18 -19.24 -1.91
CA SER A 397 -0.73 -19.26 -0.76
C SER A 397 0.05 -19.25 0.55
N LEU A 398 -0.49 -18.55 1.55
CA LEU A 398 0.01 -18.61 2.91
C LEU A 398 -0.14 -20.06 3.43
N THR A 399 0.95 -20.62 3.96
CA THR A 399 0.95 -21.97 4.54
C THR A 399 1.10 -21.94 6.06
N HIS A 400 2.00 -21.09 6.56
CA HIS A 400 2.31 -21.00 7.98
C HIS A 400 2.55 -19.55 8.39
N THR A 401 2.24 -19.26 9.64
CA THR A 401 2.59 -18.01 10.31
C THR A 401 3.40 -18.35 11.55
N CYS A 402 4.60 -17.82 11.64
CA CYS A 402 5.50 -17.95 12.78
C CYS A 402 5.63 -16.60 13.49
N HIS A 403 5.86 -16.63 14.79
CA HIS A 403 6.11 -15.43 15.59
C HIS A 403 7.36 -15.63 16.44
N VAL A 404 8.36 -14.77 16.25
CA VAL A 404 9.64 -14.83 16.96
C VAL A 404 9.95 -13.49 17.61
N GLY A 405 10.07 -13.48 18.94
CA GLY A 405 10.26 -12.24 19.70
C GLY A 405 9.12 -11.24 19.50
N ASN A 406 9.37 -9.96 19.81
CA ASN A 406 8.45 -8.85 19.52
C ASN A 406 9.11 -7.71 18.74
N ALA A 407 10.41 -7.84 18.44
CA ALA A 407 11.19 -6.83 17.76
C ALA A 407 11.24 -7.08 16.24
N ARG A 408 11.69 -6.09 15.49
CA ARG A 408 11.86 -6.20 14.04
C ARG A 408 12.92 -7.24 13.69
N LEU A 409 12.72 -7.96 12.59
CA LEU A 409 13.75 -8.82 11.99
C LEU A 409 14.50 -8.03 10.92
N ASN A 410 15.82 -8.04 10.97
CA ASN A 410 16.69 -7.25 10.08
C ASN A 410 17.28 -8.09 8.94
N CYS A 411 17.50 -9.39 9.16
CA CYS A 411 18.09 -10.28 8.18
C CYS A 411 17.64 -11.74 8.38
N MET A 412 17.71 -12.54 7.32
CA MET A 412 17.42 -13.97 7.34
C MET A 412 18.46 -14.72 6.50
N LEU A 413 18.79 -15.94 6.92
CA LEU A 413 19.73 -16.80 6.23
C LEU A 413 19.25 -18.26 6.30
N GLY A 414 19.13 -18.91 5.15
CA GLY A 414 19.01 -20.37 5.10
C GLY A 414 20.34 -21.01 5.49
N VAL A 415 20.34 -21.85 6.53
CA VAL A 415 21.52 -22.54 7.05
C VAL A 415 21.33 -24.04 6.91
N ASP A 416 22.31 -24.69 6.29
CA ASP A 416 22.23 -26.11 5.91
C ASP A 416 20.95 -26.46 5.13
N LYS A 417 20.31 -27.60 5.38
CA LYS A 417 19.15 -28.10 4.62
C LYS A 417 17.82 -27.92 5.36
N ASP A 418 17.85 -27.53 6.63
CA ASP A 418 16.68 -27.62 7.52
C ASP A 418 16.53 -26.44 8.49
N GLN A 419 17.38 -25.41 8.43
CA GLN A 419 17.32 -24.26 9.34
C GLN A 419 17.21 -22.92 8.62
N VAL A 420 16.47 -22.00 9.22
CA VAL A 420 16.48 -20.56 8.89
C VAL A 420 16.90 -19.79 10.14
N TRP A 421 17.96 -19.00 10.01
CA TRP A 421 18.44 -18.10 11.06
C TRP A 421 17.93 -16.69 10.79
N MET A 422 17.48 -15.98 11.83
CA MET A 422 16.87 -14.67 11.71
C MET A 422 17.49 -13.71 12.73
N GLY A 423 18.15 -12.67 12.26
CA GLY A 423 18.75 -11.64 13.12
C GLY A 423 17.72 -10.56 13.45
N SER A 424 17.59 -10.23 14.73
CA SER A 424 16.58 -9.28 15.22
C SER A 424 17.18 -8.02 15.87
N GLU A 425 16.37 -6.96 15.93
CA GLU A 425 16.65 -5.72 16.62
C GLU A 425 16.79 -5.90 18.14
N ASP A 426 16.21 -6.95 18.73
CA ASP A 426 16.36 -7.30 20.15
C ASP A 426 17.70 -7.96 20.51
N SER A 427 18.66 -7.99 19.58
CA SER A 427 19.99 -8.62 19.71
C SER A 427 19.98 -10.15 19.70
N VAL A 428 18.85 -10.79 19.40
CA VAL A 428 18.74 -12.25 19.33
C VAL A 428 18.85 -12.73 17.88
N ILE A 429 19.48 -13.89 17.70
CA ILE A 429 19.36 -14.69 16.47
C ILE A 429 18.40 -15.85 16.74
N TYR A 430 17.24 -15.83 16.10
CA TYR A 430 16.24 -16.90 16.18
C TYR A 430 16.52 -17.98 15.15
N ILE A 431 16.41 -19.25 15.53
CA ILE A 431 16.62 -20.39 14.64
C ILE A 431 15.33 -21.20 14.53
N ILE A 432 14.78 -21.23 13.31
CA ILE A 432 13.56 -21.97 12.96
C ILE A 432 13.94 -23.21 12.15
N SER A 433 13.32 -24.35 12.48
CA SER A 433 13.38 -25.54 11.64
C SER A 433 12.42 -25.41 10.45
N MET A 434 12.92 -25.60 9.23
CA MET A 434 12.11 -25.56 8.00
C MET A 434 11.14 -26.74 7.88
N VAL A 435 11.39 -27.84 8.61
CA VAL A 435 10.51 -29.01 8.62
C VAL A 435 9.43 -28.86 9.69
N ALA A 436 9.83 -28.53 10.91
CA ALA A 436 8.91 -28.48 12.05
C ALA A 436 8.17 -27.14 12.18
N MET A 437 8.61 -26.09 11.46
CA MET A 437 8.04 -24.72 11.51
C MET A 437 7.98 -24.12 12.91
N VAL A 438 8.94 -24.48 13.76
CA VAL A 438 9.04 -24.01 15.15
C VAL A 438 10.42 -23.41 15.43
N CYS A 439 10.41 -22.34 16.24
CA CYS A 439 11.63 -21.73 16.75
C CYS A 439 12.15 -22.58 17.91
N ASN A 440 13.17 -23.40 17.64
CA ASN A 440 13.67 -24.36 18.63
C ASN A 440 14.89 -23.83 19.41
N ARG A 441 15.59 -22.83 18.87
CA ARG A 441 16.85 -22.34 19.44
C ARG A 441 17.00 -20.84 19.23
N GLN A 442 17.72 -20.20 20.15
CA GLN A 442 18.02 -18.77 20.15
C GLN A 442 19.49 -18.58 20.50
N LEU A 443 20.14 -17.62 19.85
CA LEU A 443 21.52 -17.22 20.16
C LEU A 443 21.48 -15.78 20.69
N THR A 444 22.01 -15.56 21.90
CA THR A 444 21.82 -14.32 22.67
C THR A 444 23.14 -13.62 23.03
N GLU A 445 24.22 -13.92 22.30
CA GLU A 445 25.55 -13.39 22.62
C GLU A 445 25.75 -11.94 22.18
N HIS A 446 24.99 -11.47 21.17
CA HIS A 446 25.04 -10.07 20.75
C HIS A 446 24.45 -9.13 21.80
N ARG A 447 24.99 -7.91 21.86
CA ARG A 447 24.58 -6.86 22.81
C ARG A 447 23.86 -5.69 22.16
N ALA A 448 23.77 -5.71 20.84
CA ALA A 448 23.02 -4.76 20.04
C ALA A 448 22.38 -5.49 18.87
N GLU A 449 21.44 -4.83 18.20
CA GLU A 449 20.69 -5.36 17.06
C GLU A 449 21.56 -6.11 16.05
N VAL A 450 21.11 -7.30 15.64
CA VAL A 450 21.79 -8.11 14.63
C VAL A 450 21.37 -7.58 13.26
N THR A 451 22.34 -7.12 12.47
CA THR A 451 22.09 -6.42 11.20
C THR A 451 22.34 -7.28 9.97
N GLY A 452 23.20 -8.28 10.07
CA GLY A 452 23.53 -9.15 8.95
C GLY A 452 23.94 -10.55 9.38
N LEU A 453 23.69 -11.50 8.49
CA LEU A 453 24.06 -12.92 8.61
C LEU A 453 24.71 -13.35 7.29
N ALA A 454 25.76 -14.17 7.38
CA ALA A 454 26.40 -14.77 6.22
C ALA A 454 26.84 -16.20 6.51
N LEU A 455 26.94 -17.02 5.46
CA LEU A 455 27.47 -18.37 5.53
C LEU A 455 28.86 -18.41 4.89
N ASP A 456 29.79 -19.15 5.49
CA ASP A 456 31.02 -19.51 4.79
C ASP A 456 30.71 -20.55 3.70
N THR A 457 31.01 -20.21 2.45
CA THR A 457 30.68 -21.03 1.28
C THR A 457 31.89 -21.80 0.73
N GLU A 458 33.03 -21.73 1.41
CA GLU A 458 34.24 -22.45 1.00
C GLU A 458 34.09 -23.96 1.13
N LYS A 459 34.31 -24.68 0.01
CA LYS A 459 34.12 -26.15 -0.09
C LYS A 459 34.95 -26.97 0.90
N TYR A 460 36.06 -26.44 1.39
CA TYR A 460 37.04 -27.17 2.21
C TYR A 460 37.19 -26.62 3.63
N SER A 461 36.41 -25.59 4.02
CA SER A 461 36.44 -25.05 5.38
C SER A 461 35.39 -25.74 6.27
N GLN A 462 35.60 -25.69 7.58
CA GLN A 462 34.55 -26.06 8.52
C GLN A 462 33.41 -25.05 8.36
N LYS A 463 32.19 -25.54 8.08
CA LYS A 463 31.02 -24.66 7.91
C LYS A 463 30.81 -23.81 9.16
N VAL A 464 30.95 -22.50 8.98
CA VAL A 464 30.66 -21.50 10.02
C VAL A 464 29.68 -20.48 9.46
N ALA A 465 28.90 -19.90 10.37
CA ALA A 465 28.07 -18.75 10.06
C ALA A 465 28.70 -17.50 10.68
N TYR A 466 28.54 -16.37 10.03
CA TYR A 466 28.92 -15.05 10.53
C TYR A 466 27.67 -14.25 10.83
N SER A 467 27.75 -13.44 11.86
CA SER A 467 26.72 -12.45 12.17
C SER A 467 27.38 -11.13 12.52
N CYS A 468 26.77 -10.02 12.10
CA CYS A 468 27.20 -8.69 12.51
C CYS A 468 26.11 -7.94 13.25
N SER A 469 26.52 -7.02 14.12
CA SER A 469 25.65 -6.15 14.89
C SER A 469 25.92 -4.67 14.60
N ALA A 470 24.92 -3.81 14.80
CA ALA A 470 25.04 -2.38 14.56
C ALA A 470 26.26 -1.73 15.22
N GLU A 471 26.67 -2.18 16.40
CA GLU A 471 27.80 -1.57 17.12
C GLU A 471 29.20 -1.97 16.59
N GLY A 472 29.24 -2.72 15.49
CA GLY A 472 30.46 -3.19 14.83
C GLY A 472 30.96 -4.55 15.30
N SER A 473 30.22 -5.25 16.17
CA SER A 473 30.56 -6.62 16.58
C SER A 473 30.32 -7.61 15.44
N VAL A 474 31.30 -8.49 15.20
CA VAL A 474 31.18 -9.62 14.26
C VAL A 474 31.51 -10.90 15.03
N MET A 475 30.58 -11.86 14.97
CA MET A 475 30.71 -13.17 15.61
C MET A 475 30.76 -14.29 14.58
N VAL A 476 31.55 -15.31 14.89
CA VAL A 476 31.71 -16.53 14.12
C VAL A 476 31.10 -17.69 14.89
N TRP A 477 30.14 -18.36 14.29
CA TRP A 477 29.35 -19.43 14.90
C TRP A 477 29.74 -20.77 14.30
N ASP A 478 29.93 -21.75 15.16
CA ASP A 478 29.86 -23.14 14.73
C ASP A 478 28.40 -23.54 14.50
N ILE A 479 28.08 -23.98 13.28
CA ILE A 479 26.68 -24.30 12.93
C ILE A 479 26.20 -25.57 13.64
N SER A 480 27.09 -26.52 13.92
CA SER A 480 26.74 -27.79 14.54
C SER A 480 26.49 -27.66 16.05
N THR A 481 27.35 -26.92 16.74
CA THR A 481 27.27 -26.73 18.20
C THR A 481 26.52 -25.47 18.61
N LEU A 482 26.29 -24.54 17.67
CA LEU A 482 25.71 -23.22 17.90
C LEU A 482 26.49 -22.36 18.90
N GLN A 483 27.79 -22.64 19.06
CA GLN A 483 28.68 -21.89 19.94
C GLN A 483 29.48 -20.85 19.18
N VAL A 484 29.80 -19.75 19.86
CA VAL A 484 30.70 -18.72 19.33
C VAL A 484 32.13 -19.27 19.32
N LYS A 485 32.72 -19.36 18.13
CA LYS A 485 34.14 -19.69 17.94
C LYS A 485 35.06 -18.49 18.12
N ARG A 486 34.59 -17.33 17.68
CA ARG A 486 35.36 -16.09 17.67
C ARG A 486 34.42 -14.91 17.63
N HIS A 487 34.85 -13.81 18.25
CA HIS A 487 34.23 -12.51 18.06
C HIS A 487 35.33 -11.44 17.93
N PHE A 488 35.05 -10.39 17.19
CA PHE A 488 35.90 -9.20 17.07
C PHE A 488 35.04 -7.98 16.80
N ARG A 489 35.60 -6.78 16.98
CA ARG A 489 34.88 -5.51 16.79
C ARG A 489 35.55 -4.67 15.71
N LEU A 490 34.74 -4.14 14.80
CA LEU A 490 35.15 -3.19 13.77
C LEU A 490 34.81 -1.77 14.22
N SER A 491 35.72 -0.83 13.93
CA SER A 491 35.49 0.60 14.12
C SER A 491 34.83 1.18 12.88
N CYS A 492 33.54 1.54 12.99
CA CYS A 492 32.71 2.10 11.93
C CYS A 492 31.41 2.72 12.47
N ASP A 493 30.74 3.57 11.70
CA ASP A 493 29.37 4.05 12.00
C ASP A 493 28.32 3.04 11.51
N ARG A 494 27.68 2.36 12.48
CA ARG A 494 26.64 1.34 12.30
C ARG A 494 26.93 0.30 11.21
N LEU A 495 27.40 -0.88 11.61
CA LEU A 495 27.61 -1.99 10.69
C LEU A 495 26.26 -2.58 10.22
N GLN A 496 26.06 -2.65 8.91
CA GLN A 496 24.78 -3.00 8.28
C GLN A 496 24.73 -4.43 7.75
N SER A 497 25.85 -4.94 7.21
CA SER A 497 25.89 -6.27 6.62
C SER A 497 27.29 -6.87 6.66
N VAL A 498 27.34 -8.19 6.58
CA VAL A 498 28.56 -9.00 6.49
C VAL A 498 28.37 -10.03 5.38
N PHE A 499 29.41 -10.27 4.61
CA PHE A 499 29.47 -11.29 3.56
C PHE A 499 30.80 -12.03 3.65
N SER A 500 30.83 -13.31 3.28
CA SER A 500 32.06 -14.09 3.19
C SER A 500 32.41 -14.34 1.73
N CYS A 501 33.65 -14.06 1.34
CA CYS A 501 34.12 -14.24 -0.03
C CYS A 501 35.65 -14.44 -0.05
N ASN A 502 36.13 -15.47 -0.76
CA ASN A 502 37.55 -15.69 -1.04
C ASN A 502 38.48 -15.58 0.20
N GLY A 503 38.13 -16.21 1.32
CA GLY A 503 38.94 -16.21 2.54
C GLY A 503 38.87 -14.93 3.37
N THR A 504 38.16 -13.89 2.92
CA THR A 504 37.94 -12.65 3.65
C THR A 504 36.46 -12.41 3.95
N LEU A 505 36.21 -11.43 4.80
CA LEU A 505 34.89 -10.91 5.11
C LEU A 505 34.75 -9.51 4.52
N TRP A 506 33.61 -9.25 3.90
CA TRP A 506 33.24 -7.91 3.46
C TRP A 506 32.14 -7.37 4.34
N CYS A 507 32.41 -6.24 4.98
CA CYS A 507 31.55 -5.61 5.97
C CYS A 507 31.16 -4.22 5.49
N CYS A 508 29.87 -3.94 5.40
CA CYS A 508 29.36 -2.63 4.97
C CYS A 508 28.78 -1.88 6.16
N SER A 509 29.32 -0.70 6.47
CA SER A 509 28.78 0.25 7.45
C SER A 509 28.19 1.47 6.74
N ARG A 510 27.57 2.41 7.46
CA ARG A 510 27.00 3.61 6.84
C ARG A 510 28.05 4.48 6.16
N ASP A 511 29.24 4.54 6.74
CA ASP A 511 30.34 5.40 6.36
C ASP A 511 31.32 4.73 5.39
N ASN A 512 31.53 3.42 5.46
CA ASN A 512 32.55 2.76 4.65
C ASN A 512 32.28 1.27 4.39
N ILE A 513 32.94 0.72 3.37
CA ILE A 513 32.96 -0.71 3.08
C ILE A 513 34.35 -1.25 3.45
N MET A 514 34.41 -2.38 4.13
CA MET A 514 35.65 -2.94 4.68
C MET A 514 35.87 -4.36 4.17
N GLU A 515 37.05 -4.61 3.62
CA GLU A 515 37.57 -5.98 3.51
C GLU A 515 38.32 -6.30 4.79
N VAL A 516 37.96 -7.40 5.45
CA VAL A 516 38.44 -7.80 6.77
C VAL A 516 38.94 -9.24 6.70
N TRP A 517 40.11 -9.52 7.27
CA TRP A 517 40.57 -10.88 7.45
C TRP A 517 39.65 -11.64 8.42
N ARG A 518 39.55 -12.97 8.30
CA ARG A 518 38.82 -13.82 9.28
C ARG A 518 39.37 -13.74 10.71
N THR A 519 40.53 -13.11 10.90
CA THR A 519 41.13 -12.78 12.20
C THR A 519 40.55 -11.52 12.84
N GLY A 520 39.85 -10.67 12.07
CA GLY A 520 39.26 -9.41 12.51
C GLY A 520 40.05 -8.16 12.12
N SER A 521 41.26 -8.31 11.57
CA SER A 521 42.06 -7.16 11.10
C SER A 521 41.52 -6.61 9.78
N VAL A 522 41.34 -5.30 9.70
CA VAL A 522 40.91 -4.63 8.47
C VAL A 522 42.05 -4.65 7.45
N LYS A 523 41.78 -5.19 6.27
CA LYS A 523 42.71 -5.28 5.15
C LYS A 523 42.62 -4.03 4.27
N HIS A 524 41.40 -3.64 3.88
CA HIS A 524 41.14 -2.46 3.05
C HIS A 524 39.84 -1.74 3.45
N ARG A 525 39.78 -0.44 3.18
CA ARG A 525 38.57 0.39 3.34
C ARG A 525 38.24 1.12 2.03
N LEU A 526 37.00 1.01 1.58
CA LEU A 526 36.44 1.75 0.47
C LEU A 526 35.51 2.84 1.02
N ASN A 527 35.68 4.06 0.52
CA ASN A 527 34.86 5.22 0.90
C ASN A 527 34.46 5.97 -0.37
N LEU A 528 33.30 6.62 -0.37
CA LEU A 528 32.94 7.51 -1.46
C LEU A 528 33.79 8.80 -1.41
N PRO A 529 34.19 9.36 -2.56
CA PRO A 529 34.93 10.62 -2.61
C PRO A 529 34.20 11.79 -1.94
N GLU A 530 32.87 11.78 -1.96
CA GLU A 530 32.02 12.79 -1.34
C GLU A 530 32.01 12.68 0.19
N GLN A 531 32.04 11.46 0.75
CA GLN A 531 32.13 11.24 2.20
C GLN A 531 33.47 11.75 2.75
N GLN A 532 34.55 11.58 1.99
CA GLN A 532 35.86 12.15 2.34
C GLN A 532 35.86 13.69 2.35
N LYS A 533 34.89 14.33 1.69
CA LYS A 533 34.70 15.80 1.65
C LYS A 533 33.62 16.29 2.62
N GLY A 534 33.12 15.44 3.52
CA GLY A 534 32.10 15.80 4.52
C GLY A 534 30.64 15.67 4.06
N SER A 535 30.36 14.96 2.95
CA SER A 535 29.00 14.62 2.53
C SER A 535 28.34 13.60 3.48
N LEU A 536 27.01 13.66 3.57
CA LEU A 536 26.16 12.77 4.37
C LEU A 536 25.77 11.47 3.64
N ALA A 537 26.37 11.16 2.48
CA ALA A 537 26.08 9.95 1.73
C ALA A 537 26.21 8.72 2.63
N THR A 538 25.15 7.90 2.72
CA THR A 538 25.14 6.71 3.59
C THR A 538 24.94 5.46 2.75
N PHE A 539 25.91 4.54 2.81
CA PHE A 539 25.72 3.23 2.21
C PHE A 539 24.48 2.56 2.81
N SER A 540 23.71 1.89 1.95
CA SER A 540 22.49 1.18 2.33
C SER A 540 22.56 -0.31 2.03
N TYR A 541 23.25 -0.70 0.96
CA TYR A 541 23.39 -2.10 0.57
C TYR A 541 24.65 -2.33 -0.28
N VAL A 542 25.21 -3.52 -0.19
CA VAL A 542 26.34 -3.98 -1.00
C VAL A 542 26.05 -5.37 -1.57
N LEU A 543 26.50 -5.63 -2.80
CA LEU A 543 26.38 -6.89 -3.51
C LEU A 543 27.77 -7.31 -3.98
N LEU A 544 28.23 -8.49 -3.56
CA LEU A 544 29.49 -9.07 -4.02
C LEU A 544 29.27 -9.92 -5.26
N LEU A 545 30.12 -9.73 -6.27
CA LEU A 545 30.11 -10.46 -7.54
C LEU A 545 31.51 -11.04 -7.80
N PRO A 546 31.91 -12.09 -7.06
CA PRO A 546 33.27 -12.62 -7.12
C PRO A 546 33.68 -13.16 -8.50
N GLU A 547 32.71 -13.64 -9.29
CA GLU A 547 32.93 -14.17 -10.64
C GLU A 547 33.44 -13.14 -11.64
N VAL A 548 33.12 -11.86 -11.44
CA VAL A 548 33.62 -10.73 -12.25
C VAL A 548 34.60 -9.85 -11.46
N GLU A 549 34.95 -10.25 -10.24
CA GLU A 549 35.83 -9.51 -9.32
C GLU A 549 35.34 -8.09 -8.98
N GLU A 550 34.02 -7.93 -8.87
CA GLU A 550 33.37 -6.65 -8.59
C GLU A 550 32.58 -6.66 -7.29
N LEU A 551 32.43 -5.47 -6.74
CA LEU A 551 31.55 -5.17 -5.62
C LEU A 551 30.66 -4.01 -6.04
N TRP A 552 29.35 -4.15 -5.92
CA TRP A 552 28.39 -3.11 -6.25
C TRP A 552 27.80 -2.55 -4.95
N SER A 553 27.66 -1.24 -4.85
CA SER A 553 27.11 -0.58 -3.66
C SER A 553 26.10 0.49 -4.02
N VAL A 554 25.13 0.71 -3.13
CA VAL A 554 24.15 1.78 -3.24
C VAL A 554 24.01 2.55 -1.93
N CYS A 555 23.46 3.76 -2.02
CA CYS A 555 23.26 4.65 -0.88
C CYS A 555 21.78 5.00 -0.67
N LYS A 556 21.44 5.34 0.58
CA LYS A 556 20.07 5.71 0.98
C LYS A 556 19.59 7.03 0.37
N ASP A 557 20.53 7.91 0.07
CA ASP A 557 20.32 9.31 -0.32
C ASP A 557 20.92 9.64 -1.70
N SER A 558 21.31 8.61 -2.46
CA SER A 558 21.76 8.74 -3.84
C SER A 558 21.01 7.78 -4.76
N GLY A 559 20.72 8.27 -5.96
CA GLY A 559 20.17 7.49 -7.08
C GLY A 559 21.24 6.86 -7.95
N GLU A 560 22.43 6.58 -7.41
CA GLU A 560 23.56 6.03 -8.16
C GLU A 560 23.97 4.66 -7.63
N VAL A 561 24.36 3.77 -8.54
CA VAL A 561 25.00 2.49 -8.23
C VAL A 561 26.50 2.65 -8.46
N CYS A 562 27.31 2.35 -7.46
CA CYS A 562 28.78 2.42 -7.54
C CYS A 562 29.35 1.01 -7.69
N ILE A 563 30.27 0.82 -8.64
CA ILE A 563 30.84 -0.47 -9.02
C ILE A 563 32.36 -0.44 -8.80
N TRP A 564 32.80 -1.21 -7.82
CA TRP A 564 34.17 -1.23 -7.31
C TRP A 564 34.90 -2.50 -7.76
N HIS A 565 36.20 -2.38 -8.03
CA HIS A 565 37.05 -3.54 -8.27
C HIS A 565 37.54 -4.13 -6.94
N MET A 566 37.38 -5.44 -6.75
CA MET A 566 37.71 -6.08 -5.47
C MET A 566 39.22 -6.26 -5.24
N LYS A 567 40.00 -6.55 -6.30
CA LYS A 567 41.45 -6.79 -6.17
C LYS A 567 42.28 -5.51 -6.28
N ASP A 568 41.90 -4.61 -7.16
CA ASP A 568 42.65 -3.41 -7.47
C ASP A 568 41.86 -2.17 -7.05
N THR A 569 42.01 -1.80 -5.79
CA THR A 569 41.34 -0.64 -5.20
C THR A 569 41.93 0.70 -5.66
N SER A 570 43.00 0.67 -6.47
CA SER A 570 43.58 1.88 -7.07
C SER A 570 42.82 2.32 -8.33
N LYS A 571 42.10 1.39 -8.98
CA LYS A 571 41.27 1.70 -10.13
C LYS A 571 40.05 2.54 -9.74
N PRO A 572 39.65 3.51 -10.58
CA PRO A 572 38.42 4.26 -10.35
C PRO A 572 37.22 3.31 -10.43
N PHE A 573 36.27 3.49 -9.53
CA PHE A 573 35.00 2.78 -9.55
C PHE A 573 34.07 3.40 -10.59
N HIS A 574 33.19 2.60 -11.20
CA HIS A 574 32.19 3.07 -12.16
C HIS A 574 30.92 3.53 -11.46
N ARG A 575 30.16 4.45 -12.06
CA ARG A 575 28.88 4.94 -11.53
C ARG A 575 27.79 4.82 -12.58
N VAL A 576 26.67 4.22 -12.20
CA VAL A 576 25.47 4.13 -13.03
C VAL A 576 24.37 4.96 -12.36
N ALA A 577 23.94 6.04 -13.03
CA ALA A 577 22.86 6.88 -12.55
C ALA A 577 21.48 6.26 -12.87
N LEU A 578 20.63 6.15 -11.86
CA LEU A 578 19.26 5.66 -11.97
C LEU A 578 18.31 6.84 -12.17
N GLN A 579 17.56 6.81 -13.26
CA GLN A 579 16.67 7.91 -13.63
C GLN A 579 15.54 8.09 -12.60
N ASP A 580 15.28 9.35 -12.22
CA ASP A 580 14.23 9.73 -11.26
C ASP A 580 14.32 8.93 -9.94
N CYS A 581 15.52 8.71 -9.42
CA CYS A 581 15.76 8.04 -8.13
C CYS A 581 16.29 9.03 -7.07
N THR A 582 15.84 8.89 -5.82
CA THR A 582 16.40 9.62 -4.67
C THR A 582 17.18 8.74 -3.70
N GLY A 583 16.94 7.44 -3.70
CA GLY A 583 17.58 6.52 -2.78
C GLY A 583 17.35 5.07 -3.15
N CYS A 584 18.33 4.23 -2.83
CA CYS A 584 18.31 2.80 -3.07
C CYS A 584 18.51 2.05 -1.75
N TYR A 585 17.91 0.86 -1.62
CA TYR A 585 17.85 0.15 -0.33
C TYR A 585 18.22 -1.32 -0.41
N CYS A 586 18.14 -1.95 -1.58
CA CYS A 586 18.44 -3.36 -1.75
C CYS A 586 18.92 -3.65 -3.17
N MET A 587 19.75 -4.69 -3.33
CA MET A 587 20.20 -5.19 -4.62
C MET A 587 20.29 -6.71 -4.63
N ILE A 588 20.12 -7.30 -5.81
CA ILE A 588 20.36 -8.73 -6.02
C ILE A 588 20.86 -9.00 -7.44
N LYS A 589 21.76 -9.97 -7.58
CA LYS A 589 22.17 -10.50 -8.88
C LYS A 589 21.21 -11.62 -9.29
N VAL A 590 20.71 -11.57 -10.52
CA VAL A 590 19.93 -12.65 -11.13
C VAL A 590 20.36 -12.82 -12.57
N LYS A 591 20.85 -14.02 -12.93
CA LYS A 591 21.50 -14.27 -14.23
C LYS A 591 22.62 -13.24 -14.50
N ASN A 592 22.58 -12.53 -15.63
CA ASN A 592 23.55 -11.48 -16.00
C ASN A 592 23.05 -10.05 -15.71
N GLN A 593 22.13 -9.92 -14.75
CA GLN A 593 21.47 -8.65 -14.43
C GLN A 593 21.57 -8.38 -12.93
N VAL A 594 21.71 -7.09 -12.57
CA VAL A 594 21.56 -6.62 -11.19
C VAL A 594 20.24 -5.87 -11.06
N TRP A 595 19.41 -6.33 -10.12
CA TRP A 595 18.14 -5.71 -9.78
C TRP A 595 18.35 -4.80 -8.57
N VAL A 596 17.93 -3.54 -8.67
CA VAL A 596 18.11 -2.52 -7.64
C VAL A 596 16.75 -1.98 -7.22
N GLY A 597 16.45 -2.05 -5.92
CA GLY A 597 15.23 -1.50 -5.32
C GLY A 597 15.48 -0.11 -4.75
N GLY A 598 14.64 0.85 -5.13
CA GLY A 598 14.76 2.24 -4.70
C GLY A 598 13.41 2.97 -4.62
N VAL A 599 13.49 4.29 -4.54
CA VAL A 599 12.34 5.19 -4.45
C VAL A 599 12.47 6.35 -5.45
N GLY A 600 11.34 6.66 -6.11
CA GLY A 600 11.26 7.68 -7.13
C GLY A 600 11.26 9.11 -6.57
N ARG A 601 11.98 10.02 -7.22
CA ARG A 601 12.04 11.45 -6.82
C ARG A 601 10.71 12.16 -7.01
N SER A 602 10.09 11.95 -8.16
CA SER A 602 8.86 12.63 -8.57
C SER A 602 7.59 12.13 -7.88
N SER A 603 7.54 10.85 -7.52
CA SER A 603 6.31 10.17 -7.13
C SER A 603 6.33 9.60 -5.71
N THR A 604 7.49 9.58 -5.04
CA THR A 604 7.74 8.86 -3.77
C THR A 604 7.36 7.37 -3.79
N LYS A 605 7.11 6.81 -4.98
CA LYS A 605 6.74 5.40 -5.18
C LYS A 605 7.99 4.53 -5.34
N GLY A 606 7.86 3.26 -5.01
CA GLY A 606 8.93 2.28 -5.17
C GLY A 606 9.23 2.01 -6.64
N LYS A 607 10.51 2.01 -6.98
CA LYS A 607 11.02 1.69 -8.31
C LYS A 607 12.00 0.54 -8.24
N ILE A 608 12.01 -0.27 -9.29
CA ILE A 608 13.00 -1.33 -9.47
C ILE A 608 13.71 -1.10 -10.80
N TYR A 609 15.03 -1.06 -10.74
CA TYR A 609 15.88 -0.88 -11.90
C TYR A 609 16.60 -2.19 -12.20
N ILE A 610 16.61 -2.59 -13.46
CA ILE A 610 17.39 -3.74 -13.94
C ILE A 610 18.60 -3.19 -14.67
N VAL A 611 19.79 -3.49 -14.19
CA VAL A 611 21.07 -3.03 -14.73
C VAL A 611 21.80 -4.20 -15.37
N ASP A 612 22.30 -3.98 -16.59
CA ASP A 612 23.14 -4.94 -17.31
C ASP A 612 24.54 -5.01 -16.70
N MET A 613 25.03 -6.23 -16.46
CA MET A 613 26.35 -6.44 -15.85
C MET A 613 27.54 -6.19 -16.81
N GLU A 614 27.33 -6.26 -18.13
CA GLU A 614 28.41 -6.10 -19.11
C GLU A 614 28.55 -4.64 -19.59
N ARG A 615 27.41 -3.97 -19.81
CA ARG A 615 27.33 -2.62 -20.36
C ARG A 615 27.19 -1.54 -19.29
N TYR A 616 26.89 -1.93 -18.05
CA TYR A 616 26.61 -1.02 -16.93
C TYR A 616 25.52 0.01 -17.26
N GLN A 617 24.44 -0.45 -17.90
CA GLN A 617 23.31 0.40 -18.31
C GLN A 617 21.99 -0.12 -17.75
N VAL A 618 21.08 0.80 -17.46
CA VAL A 618 19.71 0.46 -17.03
C VAL A 618 18.94 -0.09 -18.23
N LEU A 619 18.55 -1.36 -18.16
CA LEU A 619 17.76 -2.07 -19.17
C LEU A 619 16.27 -1.80 -19.04
N LYS A 620 15.75 -1.84 -17.81
CA LYS A 620 14.31 -1.70 -17.52
C LYS A 620 14.10 -0.93 -16.23
N GLU A 621 12.98 -0.21 -16.20
CA GLU A 621 12.44 0.43 -15.01
C GLU A 621 11.03 -0.12 -14.74
N LEU A 622 10.82 -0.65 -13.54
CA LEU A 622 9.59 -1.33 -13.15
C LEU A 622 8.88 -0.58 -12.01
N HIS A 623 7.57 -0.44 -12.15
CA HIS A 623 6.72 0.34 -11.25
C HIS A 623 5.72 -0.57 -10.52
N GLY A 624 6.22 -1.26 -9.50
CA GLY A 624 5.43 -2.26 -8.77
C GLY A 624 4.80 -1.75 -7.49
N HIS A 625 5.39 -0.76 -6.83
CA HIS A 625 5.09 -0.48 -5.42
C HIS A 625 4.66 0.95 -5.20
N ASN A 626 3.73 1.16 -4.26
CA ASN A 626 3.27 2.50 -3.87
C ASN A 626 4.12 3.13 -2.75
N ASP A 627 5.14 2.41 -2.28
CA ASP A 627 6.13 2.82 -1.28
C ASP A 627 7.51 2.29 -1.69
N MET A 628 8.57 2.75 -1.03
CA MET A 628 9.96 2.34 -1.29
C MET A 628 10.14 0.82 -1.31
N VAL A 629 11.04 0.33 -2.17
CA VAL A 629 11.37 -1.10 -2.26
C VAL A 629 12.47 -1.41 -1.24
N THR A 630 12.13 -2.18 -0.21
CA THR A 630 12.99 -2.44 0.95
C THR A 630 13.74 -3.77 0.87
N ALA A 631 13.20 -4.75 0.14
CA ALA A 631 13.77 -6.09 0.07
C ALA A 631 13.66 -6.66 -1.35
N LEU A 632 14.67 -7.44 -1.74
CA LEU A 632 14.69 -8.23 -2.97
C LEU A 632 15.15 -9.66 -2.68
N CYS A 633 14.59 -10.62 -3.40
CA CYS A 633 14.97 -12.03 -3.31
C CYS A 633 14.81 -12.73 -4.67
N SER A 634 15.64 -13.74 -4.96
CA SER A 634 15.54 -14.57 -6.18
C SER A 634 14.92 -15.91 -5.84
N ALA A 635 13.95 -16.34 -6.62
CA ALA A 635 13.41 -17.69 -6.60
C ALA A 635 13.93 -18.46 -7.81
N GLU A 636 15.03 -19.21 -7.59
CA GLU A 636 15.67 -20.09 -8.58
C GLU A 636 16.02 -19.38 -9.90
N ASP A 637 16.33 -18.08 -9.87
CA ASP A 637 16.59 -17.23 -11.04
C ASP A 637 15.45 -17.19 -12.09
N ARG A 638 14.28 -17.74 -11.74
CA ARG A 638 13.05 -17.69 -12.55
C ARG A 638 12.20 -16.48 -12.21
N TYR A 639 12.20 -16.10 -10.94
CA TYR A 639 11.47 -14.94 -10.44
C TYR A 639 12.33 -14.07 -9.53
N VAL A 640 12.11 -12.76 -9.62
CA VAL A 640 12.53 -11.82 -8.58
C VAL A 640 11.30 -11.47 -7.74
N LEU A 641 11.48 -11.44 -6.43
CA LEU A 641 10.48 -11.05 -5.45
C LEU A 641 10.92 -9.72 -4.86
N SER A 642 10.03 -8.72 -4.85
CA SER A 642 10.30 -7.42 -4.23
C SER A 642 9.30 -7.11 -3.13
N GLY A 643 9.81 -6.66 -1.98
CA GLY A 643 9.02 -6.23 -0.84
C GLY A 643 8.99 -4.72 -0.70
N ALA A 644 7.85 -4.17 -0.28
CA ALA A 644 7.69 -2.73 -0.10
C ALA A 644 7.64 -2.29 1.37
N GLY A 645 7.87 -1.00 1.56
CA GLY A 645 7.66 -0.27 2.81
C GLY A 645 6.20 -0.27 3.28
N LYS A 646 5.99 0.29 4.47
CA LYS A 646 4.74 0.20 5.24
C LYS A 646 3.50 0.71 4.50
N HIS A 647 3.61 1.70 3.62
CA HIS A 647 2.44 2.26 2.95
C HIS A 647 1.87 1.34 1.85
N ASP A 648 2.67 0.42 1.31
CA ASP A 648 2.21 -0.61 0.37
C ASP A 648 2.13 -1.97 1.07
N GLY A 649 3.23 -2.42 1.70
CA GLY A 649 3.29 -3.64 2.49
C GLY A 649 3.06 -4.93 1.70
N LYS A 650 3.15 -4.86 0.36
CA LYS A 650 2.94 -5.96 -0.57
C LYS A 650 4.26 -6.50 -1.12
N ILE A 651 4.18 -7.71 -1.66
CA ILE A 651 5.26 -8.34 -2.42
C ILE A 651 4.84 -8.39 -3.88
N ALA A 652 5.72 -7.98 -4.79
CA ALA A 652 5.56 -8.15 -6.22
C ALA A 652 6.47 -9.28 -6.74
N ILE A 653 5.93 -10.10 -7.63
CA ILE A 653 6.64 -11.23 -8.25
C ILE A 653 6.90 -10.91 -9.71
N TRP A 654 8.15 -10.85 -10.10
CA TRP A 654 8.63 -10.45 -11.41
C TRP A 654 9.18 -11.66 -12.15
N LYS A 655 8.80 -11.81 -13.42
CA LYS A 655 9.41 -12.80 -14.31
C LYS A 655 10.81 -12.35 -14.69
N VAL A 656 11.75 -13.29 -14.66
CA VAL A 656 13.11 -13.07 -15.14
C VAL A 656 13.21 -13.67 -16.54
N GLU A 657 13.52 -12.83 -17.51
CA GLU A 657 13.80 -13.25 -18.90
C GLU A 657 15.16 -13.95 -19.01
#